data_AF-A0A5S3VWP2-F1
#
_entry.id   AF-A0A5S3VWP2-F1
#
_cell.length_a   1.000
_cell.length_b   1.000
_cell.length_c   1.000
_cell.angle_alpha   90.00
_cell.angle_beta   90.00
_cell.angle_gamma   90.00
#
_symmetry.space_group_name_H-M   'P 1'
#
loop_
_entity.id
_entity.type
_entity.pdbx_description
1 polymer ?
#
loop_
_entity_poly.entity_id
_entity_poly.type
_entity_poly.pdbx_seq_one_letter_code
_entity_poly.pdbx_strand_id
1 'polypeptide(L)'
;MHQSPFYLGDWQVTPASNCIQCAEKVTQLEPKAMDVLLYLCLQKGDMVTSDELLNQCWQNIEVGDNPLHKTITQLRKALGDKASSPLYIETIRKRGYRIIAKLEFPFAEDTSSSINTWQGGSPFLGLSPYNPTDTHLFFGRNQAITTLLENVSNQVTLQRAFCLILGPSGTGKSSLVNAGILPKLLDERGYNGIRVMSYTQLDFADVHQTRLYLDLASAMLDWDINQHPVFEGLSSQTLAQQLEHTIDEVINTLQTAISKANTKLNTPQFFLFIDRLEVLLSSPLFSPNTRSHFLSIIERLATSKAVIVFSACRNDFYPLVVEQPSLMAAKANGAHYDLTPPNRQELQQIIRLPALTANLTFSHDPQTKTPLDEILCADTANNPDALPMLQYTLQELYLQRSENNELLHSVYEKLGGIEGAIGKKAEDVFIGLSAKQQQQLKSVLSQLVTLNPDGKTITSRAARLQALTNTSQKELVQAMVDSRLFVSHLQNQEACFSLAHEALLRQWPRAKQWINDHKDALAIKSRLHHHTQQWLNEHKSSAYLLAPGKPLQEAVTLLNDNIFKLDNDERALINNSLKNSKTKTIIKRGTIALLCLLTCVALFMSFTSFQAQQLAQQKRQEAESLLGFMVGDFADKLRSVKRMDLLDGISNKALEYFTNQVEEPSSLFNFSNQQAEFKSRFQYAQTLEAMGEVAYSRGKTIEAFTAFENARTRLEALLKIQPNNLELLTLAGANAFWLGQLHYDKSDYAATEPLFKKYHAYSEKMYSLAPNDFNSIMELSYSHNSLGSLYLKQFNYTAAKQSFTKSLALKNKALKLKPNNKNLLRDKADTISWLAKTEEGLGDFNAALTMYVNASSELSNMLLNYPDDASLSSSLAYTYIQQSYLLSYLPNRQAAYEKAQQATNTINNAILQDPKSKYFQDSYYRFLAYQLMLSADKNINEQVNEIIKFVKNQYFDNKFIINTQVSLIHYFIDRLSQHKAQELLIALESDTNYQEYIANQMKIGDNIIPIRVNLLKAKLSTTSKQREQFCLNALQAIIKTAEKDQSVRITYPLVQVYTCLNRADEIPKIKANLVKLGITNFKL
;
A
#
# COMPACT_ATOMS: atom_id res chain seq x y z
N MET A 1 19.41 -12.17 -6.73
CA MET A 1 18.60 -12.77 -7.80
C MET A 1 17.34 -13.32 -7.14
N HIS A 2 16.31 -12.48 -7.06
CA HIS A 2 15.18 -12.45 -7.99
C HIS A 2 14.22 -13.63 -7.74
N GLN A 3 13.03 -13.31 -7.24
CA GLN A 3 11.86 -14.21 -7.29
C GLN A 3 11.41 -14.49 -8.74
N SER A 4 12.01 -13.81 -9.72
CA SER A 4 11.68 -13.89 -11.15
C SER A 4 12.37 -15.07 -11.85
N PRO A 5 11.69 -15.76 -12.79
CA PRO A 5 12.31 -16.81 -13.60
C PRO A 5 13.47 -16.30 -14.45
N PHE A 6 14.46 -17.15 -14.72
CA PHE A 6 15.59 -16.84 -15.63
C PHE A 6 16.01 -18.06 -16.45
N TYR A 7 16.80 -17.86 -17.51
CA TYR A 7 17.26 -18.91 -18.40
C TYR A 7 18.74 -19.26 -18.15
N LEU A 8 19.01 -20.56 -18.09
CA LEU A 8 20.34 -21.17 -18.07
C LEU A 8 20.46 -22.06 -19.32
N GLY A 9 21.03 -21.52 -20.40
CA GLY A 9 20.97 -22.13 -21.72
C GLY A 9 19.51 -22.36 -22.15
N ASP A 10 19.14 -23.61 -22.44
CA ASP A 10 17.79 -23.99 -22.88
C ASP A 10 16.79 -24.23 -21.73
N TRP A 11 17.23 -24.10 -20.47
CA TRP A 11 16.41 -24.37 -19.30
C TRP A 11 15.94 -23.07 -18.64
N GLN A 12 14.64 -22.94 -18.44
CA GLN A 12 14.05 -21.94 -17.57
C GLN A 12 14.12 -22.41 -16.11
N VAL A 13 14.70 -21.59 -15.25
CA VAL A 13 14.81 -21.80 -13.81
C VAL A 13 13.80 -20.91 -13.10
N THR A 14 12.92 -21.50 -12.31
CA THR A 14 11.90 -20.80 -11.51
C THR A 14 12.21 -20.99 -10.01
N PRO A 15 12.91 -20.03 -9.37
CA PRO A 15 13.38 -20.17 -7.99
C PRO A 15 12.24 -20.34 -6.99
N ALA A 16 11.12 -19.62 -7.18
CA ALA A 16 9.98 -19.61 -6.26
C ALA A 16 9.30 -20.98 -6.13
N SER A 17 9.29 -21.79 -7.20
CA SER A 17 8.68 -23.11 -7.22
C SER A 17 9.69 -24.26 -7.13
N ASN A 18 11.00 -23.96 -7.00
CA ASN A 18 12.09 -24.93 -7.08
C ASN A 18 12.02 -25.82 -8.33
N CYS A 19 11.60 -25.26 -9.47
CA CYS A 19 11.45 -26.03 -10.71
C CYS A 19 12.41 -25.53 -11.79
N ILE A 20 12.88 -26.46 -12.61
CA ILE A 20 13.49 -26.16 -13.90
C ILE A 20 12.64 -26.76 -15.01
N GLN A 21 12.50 -26.03 -16.11
CA GLN A 21 11.68 -26.42 -17.24
C GLN A 21 12.46 -26.25 -18.54
N CYS A 22 12.43 -27.26 -19.38
CA CYS A 22 12.83 -27.17 -20.78
C CYS A 22 11.71 -27.84 -21.57
N ALA A 23 11.04 -27.07 -22.43
CA ALA A 23 9.83 -27.52 -23.13
C ALA A 23 8.70 -27.97 -22.19
N GLU A 24 8.07 -29.11 -22.50
CA GLU A 24 7.03 -29.75 -21.67
C GLU A 24 7.62 -30.47 -20.43
N LYS A 25 8.95 -30.61 -20.34
CA LYS A 25 9.60 -31.34 -19.26
C LYS A 25 9.89 -30.42 -18.08
N VAL A 26 8.98 -30.44 -17.10
CA VAL A 26 9.17 -29.81 -15.80
C VAL A 26 9.86 -30.78 -14.85
N THR A 27 11.00 -30.38 -14.28
CA THR A 27 11.71 -31.16 -13.26
C THR A 27 11.78 -30.35 -11.98
N GLN A 28 11.20 -30.89 -10.90
CA GLN A 28 11.31 -30.29 -9.58
C GLN A 28 12.69 -30.61 -8.98
N LEU A 29 13.37 -29.58 -8.50
CA LEU A 29 14.63 -29.69 -7.79
C LEU A 29 14.38 -29.69 -6.29
N GLU A 30 15.26 -30.37 -5.55
CA GLU A 30 15.31 -30.19 -4.10
C GLU A 30 15.74 -28.76 -3.78
N PRO A 31 15.26 -28.16 -2.67
CA PRO A 31 15.62 -26.79 -2.29
C PRO A 31 17.13 -26.54 -2.27
N LYS A 32 17.92 -27.50 -1.78
CA LYS A 32 19.39 -27.39 -1.75
C LYS A 32 20.04 -27.46 -3.13
N ALA A 33 19.46 -28.23 -4.06
CA ALA A 33 19.93 -28.23 -5.44
C ALA A 33 19.63 -26.88 -6.11
N MET A 34 18.47 -26.29 -5.83
CA MET A 34 18.15 -24.95 -6.31
C MET A 34 19.08 -23.89 -5.71
N ASP A 35 19.35 -23.92 -4.39
CA ASP A 35 20.30 -23.01 -3.72
C ASP A 35 21.68 -23.03 -4.41
N VAL A 36 22.23 -24.22 -4.66
CA VAL A 36 23.52 -24.41 -5.34
C VAL A 36 23.48 -23.90 -6.77
N LEU A 37 22.41 -24.19 -7.51
CA LEU A 37 22.26 -23.72 -8.89
C LEU A 37 22.22 -22.19 -8.93
N LEU A 38 21.46 -21.55 -8.04
CA LEU A 38 21.36 -20.09 -7.95
C LEU A 38 22.70 -19.46 -7.58
N TYR A 39 23.42 -20.03 -6.62
CA TYR A 39 24.72 -19.52 -6.22
C TYR A 39 25.74 -19.64 -7.36
N LEU A 40 25.77 -20.77 -8.06
CA LEU A 40 26.62 -20.94 -9.24
C LEU A 40 26.27 -19.96 -10.37
N CYS A 41 24.99 -19.66 -10.58
CA CYS A 41 24.53 -18.68 -11.57
C CYS A 41 24.87 -17.23 -11.17
N LEU A 42 24.85 -16.92 -9.87
CA LEU A 42 25.21 -15.59 -9.34
C LEU A 42 26.66 -15.22 -9.66
N GLN A 43 27.56 -16.19 -9.71
CA GLN A 43 28.99 -15.98 -9.99
C GLN A 43 29.29 -15.80 -11.49
N LYS A 44 28.27 -15.71 -12.37
CA LYS A 44 28.37 -15.35 -13.80
C LYS A 44 29.47 -16.10 -14.59
N GLY A 45 29.72 -17.36 -14.25
CA GLY A 45 30.70 -18.21 -14.91
C GLY A 45 32.11 -18.20 -14.31
N ASP A 46 32.33 -17.45 -13.23
CA ASP A 46 33.52 -17.57 -12.40
C ASP A 46 33.58 -18.93 -11.68
N MET A 47 34.80 -19.37 -11.39
CA MET A 47 35.04 -20.61 -10.66
C MET A 47 34.69 -20.44 -9.19
N VAL A 48 33.78 -21.29 -8.71
CA VAL A 48 33.37 -21.34 -7.31
C VAL A 48 33.97 -22.58 -6.66
N THR A 49 34.69 -22.38 -5.56
CA THR A 49 35.32 -23.49 -4.85
C THR A 49 34.31 -24.35 -4.11
N SER A 50 34.67 -25.61 -3.84
CA SER A 50 33.80 -26.51 -3.05
C SER A 50 33.50 -25.93 -1.66
N ASP A 51 34.50 -25.31 -1.02
CA ASP A 51 34.35 -24.69 0.30
C ASP A 51 33.40 -23.49 0.26
N GLU A 52 33.43 -22.68 -0.79
CA GLU A 52 32.48 -21.57 -0.95
C GLU A 52 31.04 -22.06 -1.14
N LEU A 53 30.84 -23.12 -1.95
CA LEU A 53 29.51 -23.70 -2.14
C LEU A 53 28.97 -24.34 -0.86
N LEU A 54 29.82 -25.05 -0.12
CA LEU A 54 29.46 -25.63 1.18
C LEU A 54 29.13 -24.55 2.20
N ASN A 55 29.97 -23.52 2.31
CA ASN A 55 29.76 -22.41 3.24
C ASN A 55 28.50 -21.60 2.92
N GLN A 56 28.13 -21.45 1.65
CA GLN A 56 26.98 -20.63 1.25
C GLN A 56 25.68 -21.42 1.22
N CYS A 57 25.69 -22.64 0.69
CA CYS A 57 24.48 -23.44 0.52
C CYS A 57 24.21 -24.39 1.70
N TRP A 58 25.19 -24.69 2.54
CA TRP A 58 25.06 -25.54 3.74
C TRP A 58 25.57 -24.84 5.01
N GLN A 59 25.18 -23.56 5.19
CA GLN A 59 25.49 -22.80 6.40
C GLN A 59 25.10 -23.61 7.66
N ASN A 60 26.05 -23.72 8.61
CA ASN A 60 25.91 -24.37 9.92
C ASN A 60 25.79 -25.91 9.92
N ILE A 61 26.22 -26.61 8.87
CA ILE A 61 26.33 -28.07 8.86
C ILE A 61 27.78 -28.46 8.53
N GLU A 62 28.46 -29.20 9.42
CA GLU A 62 29.75 -29.82 9.08
C GLU A 62 29.51 -30.97 8.09
N VAL A 63 29.59 -30.66 6.82
CA VAL A 63 29.50 -31.62 5.71
C VAL A 63 30.81 -31.63 4.94
N GLY A 64 31.41 -32.82 4.75
CA GLY A 64 32.50 -32.98 3.78
C GLY A 64 32.00 -32.87 2.34
N ASP A 65 32.85 -33.01 1.33
CA ASP A 65 32.50 -32.76 -0.09
C ASP A 65 31.39 -33.66 -0.68
N ASN A 66 31.02 -34.74 0.01
CA ASN A 66 30.12 -35.78 -0.50
C ASN A 66 28.69 -35.29 -0.84
N PRO A 67 28.01 -34.47 0.00
CA PRO A 67 26.70 -33.92 -0.33
C PRO A 67 26.76 -32.94 -1.51
N LEU A 68 27.80 -32.11 -1.60
CA LEU A 68 28.00 -31.21 -2.75
C LEU A 68 28.16 -32.02 -4.05
N HIS A 69 28.97 -33.08 -4.05
CA HIS A 69 29.11 -33.97 -5.21
C HIS A 69 27.78 -34.63 -5.61
N LYS A 70 26.97 -35.05 -4.64
CA LYS A 70 25.63 -35.60 -4.90
C LYS A 70 24.69 -34.56 -5.49
N THR A 71 24.67 -33.34 -4.96
CA THR A 71 23.85 -32.24 -5.47
C THR A 71 24.25 -31.84 -6.88
N ILE A 72 25.56 -31.74 -7.19
CA ILE A 72 26.02 -31.48 -8.55
C ILE A 72 25.63 -32.62 -9.51
N THR A 73 25.70 -33.87 -9.05
CA THR A 73 25.26 -35.03 -9.84
C THR A 73 23.75 -34.99 -10.12
N GLN A 74 22.95 -34.60 -9.12
CA GLN A 74 21.51 -34.41 -9.26
C GLN A 74 21.18 -33.28 -10.24
N LEU A 75 21.86 -32.13 -10.13
CA LEU A 75 21.70 -31.00 -11.05
C LEU A 75 22.06 -31.38 -12.48
N ARG A 76 23.18 -32.09 -12.68
CA ARG A 76 23.56 -32.59 -14.01
C ARG A 76 22.50 -33.54 -14.58
N LYS A 77 21.98 -34.46 -13.78
CA LYS A 77 20.91 -35.36 -14.20
C LYS A 77 19.64 -34.60 -14.58
N ALA A 78 19.27 -33.58 -13.81
CA ALA A 78 18.08 -32.77 -14.06
C ALA A 78 18.20 -31.94 -15.35
N LEU A 79 19.38 -31.36 -15.60
CA LEU A 79 19.70 -30.57 -16.81
C LEU A 79 20.03 -31.43 -18.05
N GLY A 80 20.16 -32.74 -17.91
CA GLY A 80 20.63 -33.62 -18.98
C GLY A 80 22.13 -33.49 -19.30
N ASP A 81 22.92 -32.95 -18.37
CA ASP A 81 24.35 -32.66 -18.50
C ASP A 81 25.23 -33.87 -18.13
N LYS A 82 26.44 -33.96 -18.72
CA LYS A 82 27.41 -35.05 -18.47
C LYS A 82 28.75 -34.51 -18.01
N ALA A 83 29.29 -35.04 -16.92
CA ALA A 83 30.59 -34.60 -16.36
C ALA A 83 31.77 -34.78 -17.33
N SER A 84 31.70 -35.75 -18.26
CA SER A 84 32.72 -36.00 -19.28
C SER A 84 32.66 -35.03 -20.47
N SER A 85 31.53 -34.33 -20.65
CA SER A 85 31.26 -33.43 -21.77
C SER A 85 30.25 -32.36 -21.30
N PRO A 86 30.68 -31.43 -20.42
CA PRO A 86 29.76 -30.52 -19.75
C PRO A 86 29.20 -29.49 -20.73
N LEU A 87 27.88 -29.29 -20.69
CA LEU A 87 27.17 -28.24 -21.42
C LEU A 87 26.74 -27.10 -20.51
N TYR A 88 26.49 -27.38 -19.22
CA TYR A 88 25.94 -26.41 -18.27
C TYR A 88 26.87 -26.17 -17.07
N ILE A 89 27.33 -27.25 -16.42
CA ILE A 89 28.17 -27.18 -15.23
C ILE A 89 29.51 -27.85 -15.52
N GLU A 90 30.59 -27.06 -15.57
CA GLU A 90 31.94 -27.58 -15.69
C GLU A 90 32.56 -27.88 -14.31
N THR A 91 33.24 -29.03 -14.20
CA THR A 91 34.06 -29.33 -13.01
C THR A 91 35.52 -29.04 -13.28
N ILE A 92 36.09 -28.11 -12.52
CA ILE A 92 37.52 -27.83 -12.55
C ILE A 92 38.17 -28.70 -11.48
N ARG A 93 38.88 -29.74 -11.94
CA ARG A 93 39.43 -30.80 -11.07
C ARG A 93 40.20 -30.21 -9.88
N LYS A 94 39.83 -30.65 -8.67
CA LYS A 94 40.42 -30.26 -7.37
C LYS A 94 40.31 -28.76 -7.03
N ARG A 95 39.49 -27.98 -7.76
CA ARG A 95 39.33 -26.54 -7.50
C ARG A 95 37.87 -26.13 -7.30
N GLY A 96 36.93 -26.69 -8.06
CA GLY A 96 35.52 -26.35 -7.89
C GLY A 96 34.65 -26.52 -9.14
N TYR A 97 33.60 -25.70 -9.23
CA TYR A 97 32.58 -25.76 -10.28
C TYR A 97 32.32 -24.38 -10.86
N ARG A 98 31.92 -24.32 -12.14
CA ARG A 98 31.43 -23.09 -12.77
C ARG A 98 30.30 -23.36 -13.74
N ILE A 99 29.47 -22.34 -13.96
CA ILE A 99 28.48 -22.32 -15.03
C ILE A 99 29.17 -21.95 -16.33
N ILE A 100 28.94 -22.74 -17.38
CA ILE A 100 29.43 -22.46 -18.73
C ILE A 100 28.28 -22.16 -19.71
N ALA A 101 27.05 -22.44 -19.32
CA ALA A 101 25.87 -22.10 -20.09
C ALA A 101 25.54 -20.60 -19.97
N LYS A 102 25.03 -20.02 -21.05
CA LYS A 102 24.62 -18.62 -21.10
C LYS A 102 23.49 -18.35 -20.11
N LEU A 103 23.66 -17.34 -19.27
CA LEU A 103 22.65 -16.87 -18.31
C LEU A 103 21.90 -15.69 -18.90
N GLU A 104 20.58 -15.78 -18.96
CA GLU A 104 19.73 -14.69 -19.42
C GLU A 104 18.60 -14.45 -18.44
N PHE A 105 18.52 -13.23 -17.91
CA PHE A 105 17.47 -12.84 -16.97
C PHE A 105 16.42 -12.04 -17.75
N PRO A 106 15.23 -12.60 -18.02
CA PRO A 106 14.19 -11.90 -18.78
C PRO A 106 13.68 -10.63 -18.09
N PHE A 107 14.00 -10.44 -16.79
CA PHE A 107 13.52 -9.35 -15.94
C PHE A 107 14.62 -8.62 -15.11
N ALA A 108 15.91 -8.89 -15.33
CA ALA A 108 16.95 -8.10 -14.66
C ALA A 108 17.07 -6.72 -15.33
N GLU A 109 17.40 -5.71 -14.53
CA GLU A 109 17.79 -4.37 -14.97
C GLU A 109 19.05 -4.46 -15.86
N ASP A 110 18.88 -4.84 -17.11
CA ASP A 110 19.96 -4.77 -18.10
C ASP A 110 20.09 -3.32 -18.58
N THR A 111 20.70 -2.49 -17.73
CA THR A 111 21.36 -1.24 -18.13
C THR A 111 22.61 -1.47 -18.98
N SER A 112 23.00 -2.72 -19.30
CA SER A 112 24.33 -3.02 -19.84
C SER A 112 24.42 -3.92 -21.08
N SER A 113 23.34 -4.26 -21.80
CA SER A 113 23.45 -5.20 -22.93
C SER A 113 22.74 -4.84 -24.24
N SER A 114 22.28 -3.59 -24.45
CA SER A 114 21.70 -3.16 -25.75
C SER A 114 22.10 -1.74 -26.20
N ILE A 115 23.33 -1.31 -25.94
CA ILE A 115 23.84 0.01 -26.41
C ILE A 115 23.98 0.08 -27.95
N ASN A 116 23.87 -1.02 -28.69
CA ASN A 116 24.26 -1.06 -30.10
C ASN A 116 23.13 -1.21 -31.15
N THR A 117 21.87 -0.93 -30.84
CA THR A 117 20.77 -1.09 -31.84
C THR A 117 19.87 0.12 -32.07
N TRP A 118 20.17 1.31 -31.53
CA TRP A 118 19.37 2.48 -31.90
C TRP A 118 19.77 2.98 -33.31
N GLN A 119 18.89 2.78 -34.29
CA GLN A 119 19.15 3.04 -35.71
C GLN A 119 18.81 4.48 -36.17
N GLY A 120 18.71 5.43 -35.24
CA GLY A 120 18.37 6.83 -35.50
C GLY A 120 16.86 7.14 -35.48
N GLY A 121 16.50 8.39 -35.16
CA GLY A 121 15.11 8.86 -34.99
C GLY A 121 14.67 8.95 -33.52
N SER A 122 13.58 9.66 -33.22
CA SER A 122 13.16 9.91 -31.82
C SER A 122 12.95 8.61 -31.02
N PRO A 123 13.56 8.44 -29.82
CA PRO A 123 13.27 7.29 -28.95
C PRO A 123 11.87 7.37 -28.31
N PHE A 124 11.22 8.52 -28.43
CA PHE A 124 9.85 8.78 -27.99
C PHE A 124 8.94 8.87 -29.21
N LEU A 125 7.93 7.99 -29.27
CA LEU A 125 7.06 7.83 -30.45
C LEU A 125 5.88 8.81 -30.48
N GLY A 126 5.76 9.68 -29.47
CA GLY A 126 4.68 10.65 -29.37
C GLY A 126 3.33 9.96 -29.11
N LEU A 127 2.32 10.28 -29.91
CA LEU A 127 0.97 9.74 -29.74
C LEU A 127 0.79 8.34 -30.40
N SER A 128 1.77 7.89 -31.16
CA SER A 128 1.76 6.57 -31.80
C SER A 128 2.07 5.46 -30.80
N PRO A 129 1.43 4.28 -30.91
CA PRO A 129 1.77 3.14 -30.08
C PRO A 129 3.13 2.55 -30.51
N TYR A 130 3.85 1.95 -29.57
CA TYR A 130 5.02 1.16 -29.87
C TYR A 130 4.67 -0.08 -30.72
N ASN A 131 5.55 -0.42 -31.66
CA ASN A 131 5.47 -1.61 -32.50
C ASN A 131 6.29 -2.77 -31.90
N PRO A 132 6.14 -4.00 -32.42
CA PRO A 132 6.92 -5.14 -31.93
C PRO A 132 8.43 -5.02 -32.08
N THR A 133 8.91 -4.20 -33.01
CA THR A 133 10.34 -3.89 -33.20
C THR A 133 10.89 -2.92 -32.15
N ASP A 134 10.02 -2.18 -31.47
CA ASP A 134 10.41 -1.06 -30.60
C ASP A 134 10.64 -1.51 -29.14
N THR A 135 10.78 -2.83 -28.92
CA THR A 135 10.94 -3.43 -27.57
C THR A 135 12.12 -2.83 -26.79
N HIS A 136 13.18 -2.42 -27.48
CA HIS A 136 14.38 -1.82 -26.90
C HIS A 136 14.20 -0.38 -26.41
N LEU A 137 13.05 0.25 -26.72
CA LEU A 137 12.65 1.58 -26.29
C LEU A 137 11.47 1.55 -25.32
N PHE A 138 10.94 0.37 -24.98
CA PHE A 138 9.75 0.20 -24.14
C PHE A 138 10.14 -0.17 -22.70
N PHE A 139 9.96 0.76 -21.78
CA PHE A 139 10.37 0.63 -20.37
C PHE A 139 9.23 0.98 -19.39
N GLY A 140 9.42 0.66 -18.11
CA GLY A 140 8.49 1.05 -17.04
C GLY A 140 7.21 0.23 -16.93
N ARG A 141 7.10 -0.90 -17.65
CA ARG A 141 5.92 -1.80 -17.57
C ARG A 141 6.27 -3.25 -17.27
N ASN A 142 7.43 -3.51 -16.67
CA ASN A 142 7.97 -4.85 -16.46
C ASN A 142 7.03 -5.75 -15.64
N GLN A 143 6.46 -5.24 -14.55
CA GLN A 143 5.54 -6.01 -13.72
C GLN A 143 4.28 -6.42 -14.49
N ALA A 144 3.68 -5.49 -15.25
CA ALA A 144 2.52 -5.78 -16.08
C ALA A 144 2.84 -6.80 -17.18
N ILE A 145 4.03 -6.72 -17.78
CA ILE A 145 4.51 -7.70 -18.76
C ILE A 145 4.62 -9.09 -18.11
N THR A 146 5.29 -9.21 -16.95
CA THR A 146 5.45 -10.48 -16.24
C THR A 146 4.09 -11.12 -15.92
N THR A 147 3.18 -10.35 -15.32
CA THR A 147 1.86 -10.88 -14.92
C THR A 147 1.02 -11.30 -16.13
N LEU A 148 1.04 -10.54 -17.23
CA LEU A 148 0.31 -10.92 -18.44
C LEU A 148 0.91 -12.15 -19.13
N LEU A 149 2.23 -12.31 -19.12
CA LEU A 149 2.91 -13.50 -19.63
C LEU A 149 2.60 -14.76 -18.78
N GLU A 150 2.51 -14.61 -17.47
CA GLU A 150 2.05 -15.69 -16.57
C GLU A 150 0.57 -16.02 -16.81
N ASN A 151 -0.29 -15.00 -16.94
CA ASN A 151 -1.71 -15.18 -17.20
C ASN A 151 -1.95 -15.92 -18.53
N VAL A 152 -1.31 -15.49 -19.62
CA VAL A 152 -1.48 -16.18 -20.91
C VAL A 152 -0.97 -17.62 -20.84
N SER A 153 0.12 -17.89 -20.12
CA SER A 153 0.62 -19.25 -19.93
C SER A 153 -0.37 -20.16 -19.18
N ASN A 154 -1.01 -19.63 -18.15
CA ASN A 154 -2.08 -20.32 -17.43
C ASN A 154 -3.31 -20.54 -18.32
N GLN A 155 -3.70 -19.54 -19.10
CA GLN A 155 -4.84 -19.61 -20.03
C GLN A 155 -4.62 -20.65 -21.14
N VAL A 156 -3.41 -20.75 -21.70
CA VAL A 156 -3.03 -21.81 -22.65
C VAL A 156 -3.12 -23.19 -21.99
N THR A 157 -2.64 -23.34 -20.75
CA THR A 157 -2.73 -24.60 -19.98
C THR A 157 -4.18 -25.03 -19.76
N LEU A 158 -5.08 -24.07 -19.53
CA LEU A 158 -6.53 -24.29 -19.38
C LEU A 158 -7.26 -24.49 -20.72
N GLN A 159 -6.53 -24.60 -21.83
CA GLN A 159 -7.06 -24.77 -23.19
C GLN A 159 -7.99 -23.63 -23.65
N ARG A 160 -7.79 -22.43 -23.10
CA ARG A 160 -8.53 -21.23 -23.48
C ARG A 160 -7.58 -20.04 -23.47
N ALA A 161 -6.82 -19.86 -24.53
CA ALA A 161 -5.75 -18.87 -24.64
C ALA A 161 -6.28 -17.46 -24.92
N PHE A 162 -7.05 -16.90 -23.98
CA PHE A 162 -7.67 -15.57 -24.09
C PHE A 162 -7.28 -14.66 -22.92
N CYS A 163 -6.88 -13.42 -23.21
CA CYS A 163 -6.59 -12.39 -22.22
C CYS A 163 -7.22 -11.04 -22.61
N LEU A 164 -8.00 -10.44 -21.71
CA LEU A 164 -8.61 -9.13 -21.84
C LEU A 164 -7.87 -8.11 -20.95
N ILE A 165 -7.29 -7.09 -21.57
CA ILE A 165 -6.64 -5.96 -20.89
C ILE A 165 -7.65 -4.82 -20.77
N LEU A 166 -7.93 -4.42 -19.54
CA LEU A 166 -8.81 -3.32 -19.18
C LEU A 166 -7.96 -2.16 -18.68
N GLY A 167 -8.16 -0.94 -19.20
CA GLY A 167 -7.55 0.25 -18.59
C GLY A 167 -8.12 1.56 -19.13
N PRO A 168 -7.93 2.70 -18.43
CA PRO A 168 -8.28 4.02 -18.95
C PRO A 168 -7.66 4.33 -20.32
N SER A 169 -8.19 5.33 -21.02
CA SER A 169 -7.61 5.76 -22.30
C SER A 169 -6.17 6.25 -22.10
N GLY A 170 -5.26 5.94 -23.02
CA GLY A 170 -3.90 6.48 -22.96
C GLY A 170 -2.94 5.82 -21.95
N THR A 171 -3.34 4.79 -21.19
CA THR A 171 -2.44 4.10 -20.23
C THR A 171 -1.39 3.18 -20.86
N GLY A 172 -1.43 3.01 -22.19
CA GLY A 172 -0.44 2.23 -22.95
C GLY A 172 -0.81 0.77 -23.23
N LYS A 173 -2.11 0.40 -23.24
CA LYS A 173 -2.58 -0.98 -23.51
C LYS A 173 -2.01 -1.58 -24.81
N SER A 174 -2.14 -0.88 -25.93
CA SER A 174 -1.65 -1.34 -27.24
C SER A 174 -0.13 -1.49 -27.25
N SER A 175 0.60 -0.53 -26.66
CA SER A 175 2.06 -0.58 -26.56
C SER A 175 2.56 -1.70 -25.64
N LEU A 176 1.83 -1.99 -24.56
CA LEU A 176 2.13 -3.10 -23.66
C LEU A 176 2.07 -4.44 -24.40
N VAL A 177 1.02 -4.66 -25.21
CA VAL A 177 0.91 -5.89 -26.01
C VAL A 177 1.98 -5.93 -27.08
N ASN A 178 2.09 -4.88 -27.89
CA ASN A 178 2.94 -4.88 -29.07
C ASN A 178 4.43 -4.90 -28.75
N ALA A 179 4.91 -4.08 -27.80
CA ALA A 179 6.35 -3.96 -27.50
C ALA A 179 6.79 -4.70 -26.22
N GLY A 180 5.84 -5.04 -25.34
CA GLY A 180 6.11 -5.76 -24.10
C GLY A 180 5.87 -7.27 -24.21
N ILE A 181 4.66 -7.68 -24.60
CA ILE A 181 4.24 -9.10 -24.59
C ILE A 181 4.69 -9.83 -25.85
N LEU A 182 4.29 -9.32 -27.02
CA LEU A 182 4.45 -10.01 -28.29
C LEU A 182 5.93 -10.32 -28.63
N PRO A 183 6.91 -9.42 -28.42
CA PRO A 183 8.31 -9.71 -28.74
C PRO A 183 8.88 -10.85 -27.88
N LYS A 184 8.41 -10.99 -26.63
CA LYS A 184 8.82 -12.08 -25.73
C LYS A 184 8.25 -13.43 -26.16
N LEU A 185 7.05 -13.44 -26.76
CA LEU A 185 6.45 -14.65 -27.30
C LEU A 185 6.98 -15.03 -28.68
N LEU A 186 7.44 -14.06 -29.48
CA LEU A 186 8.08 -14.27 -30.79
C LEU A 186 9.53 -14.77 -30.70
N ASP A 187 10.22 -14.55 -29.58
CA ASP A 187 11.58 -15.06 -29.35
C ASP A 187 11.64 -16.57 -29.59
N GLU A 188 12.73 -17.07 -30.18
CA GLU A 188 12.87 -18.48 -30.55
C GLU A 188 12.69 -19.44 -29.37
N ARG A 189 13.03 -18.98 -28.16
CA ARG A 189 12.90 -19.70 -26.90
C ARG A 189 11.48 -19.67 -26.34
N GLY A 190 10.66 -18.70 -26.74
CA GLY A 190 9.32 -18.49 -26.22
C GLY A 190 9.29 -18.16 -24.73
N TYR A 191 8.10 -18.24 -24.12
CA TYR A 191 7.88 -18.04 -22.68
C TYR A 191 7.07 -19.19 -22.10
N ASN A 192 7.53 -19.81 -21.01
CA ASN A 192 6.91 -21.00 -20.40
C ASN A 192 6.56 -22.12 -21.41
N GLY A 193 7.44 -22.33 -22.40
CA GLY A 193 7.23 -23.32 -23.46
C GLY A 193 6.24 -22.88 -24.55
N ILE A 194 5.74 -21.65 -24.55
CA ILE A 194 4.83 -21.12 -25.58
C ILE A 194 5.63 -20.25 -26.55
N ARG A 195 5.49 -20.50 -27.85
CA ARG A 195 6.09 -19.68 -28.90
C ARG A 195 5.04 -19.22 -29.90
N VAL A 196 5.03 -17.92 -30.18
CA VAL A 196 4.21 -17.35 -31.26
C VAL A 196 4.98 -17.48 -32.57
N MET A 197 4.35 -18.08 -33.57
CA MET A 197 4.95 -18.31 -34.89
C MET A 197 4.72 -17.13 -35.83
N SER A 198 3.50 -16.58 -35.81
CA SER A 198 3.11 -15.38 -36.53
C SER A 198 2.01 -14.67 -35.77
N TYR A 199 1.90 -13.37 -35.98
CA TYR A 199 0.98 -12.50 -35.27
C TYR A 199 0.21 -11.62 -36.24
N THR A 200 -0.98 -11.22 -35.83
CA THR A 200 -1.76 -10.23 -36.54
C THR A 200 -2.51 -9.34 -35.55
N GLN A 201 -2.86 -8.13 -35.99
CA GLN A 201 -3.57 -7.16 -35.20
C GLN A 201 -4.84 -6.70 -35.94
N LEU A 202 -5.94 -6.63 -35.20
CA LEU A 202 -7.21 -6.08 -35.66
C LEU A 202 -7.54 -4.86 -34.77
N ASP A 203 -7.47 -3.64 -35.33
CA ASP A 203 -7.96 -2.42 -34.67
C ASP A 203 -9.39 -2.14 -35.17
N PHE A 204 -10.37 -2.16 -34.26
CA PHE A 204 -11.75 -1.88 -34.63
C PHE A 204 -12.03 -0.44 -35.04
N ALA A 205 -11.09 0.49 -34.87
CA ALA A 205 -11.22 1.84 -35.42
C ALA A 205 -11.35 1.86 -36.95
N ASP A 206 -10.76 0.87 -37.63
CA ASP A 206 -10.68 0.81 -39.09
C ASP A 206 -11.74 -0.12 -39.72
N VAL A 207 -12.59 -0.76 -38.89
CA VAL A 207 -13.52 -1.80 -39.34
C VAL A 207 -14.89 -1.23 -39.73
N HIS A 208 -15.31 -1.50 -40.97
CA HIS A 208 -16.64 -1.12 -41.47
C HIS A 208 -17.69 -2.21 -41.22
N GLN A 209 -18.96 -1.80 -41.10
CA GLN A 209 -20.11 -2.67 -40.77
C GLN A 209 -20.23 -3.94 -41.64
N THR A 210 -19.92 -3.85 -42.92
CA THR A 210 -20.03 -4.95 -43.90
C THR A 210 -18.75 -5.78 -44.02
N ARG A 211 -17.72 -5.47 -43.23
CA ARG A 211 -16.38 -6.04 -43.36
C ARG A 211 -15.86 -6.69 -42.09
N LEU A 212 -16.66 -6.82 -41.02
CA LEU A 212 -16.20 -7.38 -39.74
C LEU A 212 -15.47 -8.73 -39.88
N TYR A 213 -16.07 -9.71 -40.58
CA TYR A 213 -15.42 -10.99 -40.88
C TYR A 213 -14.34 -10.87 -41.95
N LEU A 214 -14.51 -9.95 -42.90
CA LEU A 214 -13.55 -9.70 -43.99
C LEU A 214 -12.24 -9.12 -43.47
N ASP A 215 -12.29 -8.23 -42.49
CA ASP A 215 -11.12 -7.57 -41.91
C ASP A 215 -10.40 -8.53 -40.94
N LEU A 216 -11.14 -9.35 -40.17
CA LEU A 216 -10.54 -10.48 -39.44
C LEU A 216 -9.89 -11.49 -40.38
N ALA A 217 -10.56 -11.88 -41.47
CA ALA A 217 -9.99 -12.77 -42.48
C ALA A 217 -8.76 -12.17 -43.15
N SER A 218 -8.79 -10.88 -43.48
CA SER A 218 -7.65 -10.17 -44.08
C SER A 218 -6.46 -10.18 -43.13
N ALA A 219 -6.68 -9.89 -41.84
CA ALA A 219 -5.64 -9.96 -40.81
C ALA A 219 -5.08 -11.38 -40.65
N MET A 220 -5.93 -12.42 -40.73
CA MET A 220 -5.51 -13.82 -40.63
C MET A 220 -4.76 -14.35 -41.86
N LEU A 221 -4.94 -13.75 -43.03
CA LEU A 221 -4.16 -14.11 -44.23
C LEU A 221 -2.68 -13.74 -44.11
N ASP A 222 -2.33 -12.80 -43.24
CA ASP A 222 -0.94 -12.42 -42.95
C ASP A 222 -0.21 -13.46 -42.10
N TRP A 223 -0.90 -14.48 -41.57
CA TRP A 223 -0.24 -15.57 -40.88
C TRP A 223 0.51 -16.48 -41.84
N ASP A 224 1.83 -16.56 -41.62
CA ASP A 224 2.73 -17.49 -42.26
C ASP A 224 3.53 -18.30 -41.22
N ILE A 225 4.07 -19.44 -41.65
CA ILE A 225 5.08 -20.17 -40.90
C ILE A 225 6.25 -20.39 -41.84
N ASN A 226 7.44 -19.87 -41.48
CA ASN A 226 8.63 -19.95 -42.31
C ASN A 226 8.39 -19.44 -43.75
N GLN A 227 7.69 -18.30 -43.90
CA GLN A 227 7.34 -17.69 -45.20
C GLN A 227 6.34 -18.49 -46.04
N HIS A 228 5.69 -19.50 -45.48
CA HIS A 228 4.58 -20.21 -46.12
C HIS A 228 3.25 -19.74 -45.52
N PRO A 229 2.35 -19.13 -46.33
CA PRO A 229 1.04 -18.70 -45.87
C PRO A 229 0.22 -19.86 -45.29
N VAL A 230 -0.44 -19.64 -44.16
CA VAL A 230 -1.25 -20.66 -43.49
C VAL A 230 -2.50 -20.99 -44.31
N PHE A 231 -3.07 -19.99 -44.98
CA PHE A 231 -4.30 -20.08 -45.78
C PHE A 231 -3.99 -19.95 -47.28
N GLU A 232 -3.10 -20.79 -47.79
CA GLU A 232 -2.68 -20.78 -49.19
C GLU A 232 -3.88 -20.94 -50.15
N GLY A 233 -3.99 -20.04 -51.14
CA GLY A 233 -5.02 -20.09 -52.18
C GLY A 233 -6.41 -19.58 -51.77
N LEU A 234 -6.61 -19.14 -50.52
CA LEU A 234 -7.87 -18.55 -50.07
C LEU A 234 -7.88 -17.03 -50.26
N SER A 235 -9.01 -16.50 -50.70
CA SER A 235 -9.27 -15.05 -50.69
C SER A 235 -9.80 -14.61 -49.33
N SER A 236 -9.67 -13.32 -49.00
CA SER A 236 -10.24 -12.76 -47.77
C SER A 236 -11.76 -12.94 -47.69
N GLN A 237 -12.46 -12.92 -48.83
CA GLN A 237 -13.91 -13.20 -48.87
C GLN A 237 -14.23 -14.66 -48.56
N THR A 238 -13.47 -15.61 -49.11
CA THR A 238 -13.68 -17.04 -48.87
C THR A 238 -13.40 -17.38 -47.42
N LEU A 239 -12.30 -16.88 -46.86
CA LEU A 239 -11.95 -17.11 -45.46
C LEU A 239 -12.97 -16.44 -44.51
N ALA A 240 -13.50 -15.26 -44.85
CA ALA A 240 -14.56 -14.63 -44.08
C ALA A 240 -15.84 -15.48 -44.02
N GLN A 241 -16.25 -16.08 -45.15
CA GLN A 241 -17.39 -17.01 -45.20
C GLN A 241 -17.13 -18.27 -44.37
N GLN A 242 -15.91 -18.81 -44.42
CA GLN A 242 -15.52 -19.97 -43.60
C GLN A 242 -15.51 -19.64 -42.10
N LEU A 243 -15.01 -18.46 -41.71
CA LEU A 243 -15.06 -18.00 -40.32
C LEU A 243 -16.50 -17.90 -39.81
N GLU A 244 -17.44 -17.43 -40.66
CA GLU A 244 -18.84 -17.22 -40.28
C GLU A 244 -19.66 -18.52 -40.22
N HIS A 245 -19.43 -19.45 -41.15
CA HIS A 245 -20.28 -20.64 -41.33
C HIS A 245 -19.59 -21.99 -41.09
N THR A 246 -18.28 -22.10 -41.30
CA THR A 246 -17.51 -23.37 -41.20
C THR A 246 -16.20 -23.22 -40.41
N ILE A 247 -16.26 -22.56 -39.24
CA ILE A 247 -15.08 -22.24 -38.40
C ILE A 247 -14.22 -23.46 -38.04
N ASP A 248 -14.81 -24.66 -37.96
CA ASP A 248 -14.10 -25.92 -37.74
C ASP A 248 -13.05 -26.20 -38.84
N GLU A 249 -13.32 -25.86 -40.11
CA GLU A 249 -12.38 -26.03 -41.22
C GLU A 249 -11.17 -25.09 -41.08
N VAL A 250 -11.43 -23.85 -40.64
CA VAL A 250 -10.39 -22.86 -40.36
C VAL A 250 -9.51 -23.34 -39.20
N ILE A 251 -10.11 -23.83 -38.11
CA ILE A 251 -9.37 -24.36 -36.96
C ILE A 251 -8.52 -25.58 -37.35
N ASN A 252 -9.06 -26.51 -38.14
CA ASN A 252 -8.31 -27.67 -38.64
C ASN A 252 -7.11 -27.25 -39.48
N THR A 253 -7.27 -26.20 -40.31
CA THR A 253 -6.16 -25.62 -41.09
C THR A 253 -5.08 -25.05 -40.18
N LEU A 254 -5.46 -24.26 -39.16
CA LEU A 254 -4.54 -23.69 -38.17
C LEU A 254 -3.77 -24.76 -37.39
N GLN A 255 -4.48 -25.79 -36.89
CA GLN A 255 -3.87 -26.90 -36.16
C GLN A 255 -2.91 -27.70 -37.05
N THR A 256 -3.27 -27.91 -38.32
CA THR A 256 -2.42 -28.58 -39.30
C THR A 256 -1.14 -27.77 -39.54
N ALA A 257 -1.25 -26.44 -39.70
CA ALA A 257 -0.09 -25.57 -39.89
C ALA A 257 0.86 -25.61 -38.67
N ILE A 258 0.32 -25.52 -37.46
CA ILE A 258 1.09 -25.60 -36.20
C ILE A 258 1.78 -26.96 -36.05
N SER A 259 1.10 -28.07 -36.38
CA SER A 259 1.70 -29.40 -36.31
C SER A 259 2.90 -29.58 -37.25
N LYS A 260 2.93 -28.83 -38.36
CA LYS A 260 4.04 -28.83 -39.33
C LYS A 260 5.22 -27.93 -38.92
N ALA A 261 5.04 -27.04 -37.95
CA ALA A 261 6.06 -26.06 -37.53
C ALA A 261 7.29 -26.67 -36.83
N ASN A 262 7.24 -27.95 -36.44
CA ASN A 262 8.36 -28.77 -35.93
C ASN A 262 9.23 -28.10 -34.84
N THR A 263 8.59 -27.53 -33.81
CA THR A 263 9.28 -27.01 -32.63
C THR A 263 9.38 -28.09 -31.54
N LYS A 264 10.48 -28.86 -31.51
CA LYS A 264 10.71 -29.93 -30.52
C LYS A 264 10.61 -29.49 -29.05
N LEU A 265 10.73 -28.19 -28.78
CA LEU A 265 10.84 -27.64 -27.44
C LEU A 265 9.74 -26.65 -27.04
N ASN A 266 8.86 -26.23 -27.94
CA ASN A 266 7.85 -25.20 -27.63
C ASN A 266 6.49 -25.56 -28.25
N THR A 267 5.40 -25.21 -27.57
CA THR A 267 4.02 -25.22 -28.06
C THR A 267 3.83 -24.04 -29.04
N PRO A 268 3.77 -24.27 -30.36
CA PRO A 268 3.59 -23.21 -31.33
C PRO A 268 2.15 -22.69 -31.29
N GLN A 269 1.99 -21.37 -31.39
CA GLN A 269 0.70 -20.67 -31.39
C GLN A 269 0.73 -19.54 -32.43
N PHE A 270 -0.42 -19.18 -32.98
CA PHE A 270 -0.63 -17.88 -33.63
C PHE A 270 -1.07 -16.83 -32.61
N PHE A 271 -0.82 -15.56 -32.89
CA PHE A 271 -1.24 -14.47 -32.01
C PHE A 271 -2.20 -13.53 -32.72
N LEU A 272 -3.34 -13.26 -32.09
CA LEU A 272 -4.32 -12.29 -32.54
C LEU A 272 -4.48 -11.21 -31.47
N PHE A 273 -4.12 -9.97 -31.81
CA PHE A 273 -4.41 -8.82 -30.96
C PHE A 273 -5.65 -8.06 -31.47
N ILE A 274 -6.67 -7.98 -30.64
CA ILE A 274 -7.91 -7.24 -30.90
C ILE A 274 -7.87 -5.94 -30.09
N ASP A 275 -7.54 -4.84 -30.74
CA ASP A 275 -7.49 -3.52 -30.10
C ASP A 275 -8.84 -2.79 -30.20
N ARG A 276 -9.10 -1.91 -29.23
CA ARG A 276 -10.32 -1.11 -29.11
C ARG A 276 -11.61 -1.93 -29.18
N LEU A 277 -11.68 -3.02 -28.42
CA LEU A 277 -12.85 -3.89 -28.33
C LEU A 277 -14.14 -3.12 -28.02
N GLU A 278 -14.03 -2.00 -27.29
CA GLU A 278 -15.15 -1.12 -27.02
C GLU A 278 -15.92 -0.71 -28.28
N VAL A 279 -15.26 -0.52 -29.42
CA VAL A 279 -15.90 -0.12 -30.68
C VAL A 279 -16.87 -1.20 -31.16
N LEU A 280 -16.47 -2.47 -31.13
CA LEU A 280 -17.35 -3.60 -31.45
C LEU A 280 -18.53 -3.68 -30.48
N LEU A 281 -18.25 -3.57 -29.17
CA LEU A 281 -19.24 -3.76 -28.12
C LEU A 281 -20.32 -2.68 -28.11
N SER A 282 -19.97 -1.46 -28.49
CA SER A 282 -20.87 -0.33 -28.32
C SER A 282 -21.46 0.18 -29.63
N SER A 283 -20.79 0.00 -30.78
CA SER A 283 -21.16 0.67 -32.05
C SER A 283 -22.53 0.22 -32.57
N PRO A 284 -23.46 1.15 -32.89
CA PRO A 284 -24.79 0.80 -33.41
C PRO A 284 -24.73 0.11 -34.79
N LEU A 285 -23.57 0.13 -35.44
CA LEU A 285 -23.32 -0.58 -36.69
C LEU A 285 -23.45 -2.10 -36.50
N PHE A 286 -23.12 -2.64 -35.33
CA PHE A 286 -23.16 -4.07 -35.08
C PHE A 286 -24.41 -4.44 -34.29
N SER A 287 -25.26 -5.31 -34.85
CA SER A 287 -26.41 -5.84 -34.12
C SER A 287 -25.97 -6.71 -32.93
N PRO A 288 -26.76 -6.83 -31.85
CA PRO A 288 -26.43 -7.70 -30.73
C PRO A 288 -26.09 -9.14 -31.16
N ASN A 289 -26.85 -9.69 -32.11
CA ASN A 289 -26.60 -11.03 -32.65
C ASN A 289 -25.26 -11.11 -33.40
N THR A 290 -24.93 -10.09 -34.20
CA THR A 290 -23.64 -10.01 -34.91
C THR A 290 -22.47 -9.95 -33.93
N ARG A 291 -22.58 -9.16 -32.85
CA ARG A 291 -21.55 -9.07 -31.81
C ARG A 291 -21.33 -10.41 -31.11
N SER A 292 -22.42 -11.04 -30.65
CA SER A 292 -22.35 -12.34 -29.97
C SER A 292 -21.80 -13.43 -30.90
N HIS A 293 -22.22 -13.46 -32.17
CA HIS A 293 -21.71 -14.42 -33.16
C HIS A 293 -20.22 -14.23 -33.41
N PHE A 294 -19.78 -12.99 -33.65
CA PHE A 294 -18.36 -12.68 -33.84
C PHE A 294 -17.52 -13.06 -32.61
N LEU A 295 -17.97 -12.71 -31.41
CA LEU A 295 -17.26 -13.08 -30.16
C LEU A 295 -17.26 -14.59 -29.93
N SER A 296 -18.26 -15.33 -30.42
CA SER A 296 -18.24 -16.80 -30.39
C SER A 296 -17.16 -17.38 -31.32
N ILE A 297 -16.89 -16.74 -32.46
CA ILE A 297 -15.78 -17.12 -33.35
C ILE A 297 -14.44 -16.85 -32.67
N ILE A 298 -14.28 -15.69 -32.01
CA ILE A 298 -13.07 -15.39 -31.23
C ILE A 298 -12.86 -16.41 -30.11
N GLU A 299 -13.92 -16.81 -29.41
CA GLU A 299 -13.87 -17.86 -28.39
C GLU A 299 -13.45 -19.21 -28.98
N ARG A 300 -13.99 -19.57 -30.16
CA ARG A 300 -13.60 -20.76 -30.92
C ARG A 300 -12.14 -20.74 -31.34
N LEU A 301 -11.59 -19.58 -31.72
CA LEU A 301 -10.16 -19.41 -32.00
C LEU A 301 -9.33 -19.56 -30.72
N ALA A 302 -9.71 -18.93 -29.61
CA ALA A 302 -8.98 -19.02 -28.34
C ALA A 302 -8.98 -20.43 -27.70
N THR A 303 -10.00 -21.24 -27.99
CA THR A 303 -10.13 -22.64 -27.51
C THR A 303 -9.58 -23.68 -28.49
N SER A 304 -9.10 -23.25 -29.66
CA SER A 304 -8.57 -24.13 -30.71
C SER A 304 -7.23 -24.80 -30.37
N LYS A 305 -6.57 -24.38 -29.29
CA LYS A 305 -5.16 -24.71 -28.95
C LYS A 305 -4.12 -24.23 -29.97
N ALA A 306 -4.55 -23.43 -30.95
CA ALA A 306 -3.73 -22.92 -32.04
C ALA A 306 -3.55 -21.39 -32.01
N VAL A 307 -4.42 -20.65 -31.31
CA VAL A 307 -4.41 -19.19 -31.32
C VAL A 307 -4.46 -18.64 -29.90
N ILE A 308 -3.53 -17.73 -29.60
CA ILE A 308 -3.57 -16.85 -28.43
C ILE A 308 -4.27 -15.56 -28.85
N VAL A 309 -5.31 -15.18 -28.09
CA VAL A 309 -6.06 -13.95 -28.33
C VAL A 309 -5.83 -12.98 -27.18
N PHE A 310 -5.28 -11.81 -27.50
CA PHE A 310 -5.29 -10.67 -26.61
C PHE A 310 -6.35 -9.69 -27.08
N SER A 311 -7.11 -9.11 -26.15
CA SER A 311 -8.01 -8.02 -26.46
C SER A 311 -7.81 -6.85 -25.49
N ALA A 312 -7.88 -5.63 -25.99
CA ALA A 312 -7.82 -4.42 -25.18
C ALA A 312 -9.17 -3.70 -25.20
N CYS A 313 -9.64 -3.31 -24.01
CA CYS A 313 -10.88 -2.56 -23.82
C CYS A 313 -10.69 -1.47 -22.76
N ARG A 314 -11.52 -0.44 -22.79
CA ARG A 314 -11.54 0.59 -21.73
C ARG A 314 -12.43 0.20 -20.56
N ASN A 315 -12.08 0.67 -19.36
CA ASN A 315 -12.80 0.33 -18.12
C ASN A 315 -14.25 0.83 -18.09
N ASP A 316 -14.55 1.95 -18.75
CA ASP A 316 -15.90 2.51 -18.83
C ASP A 316 -16.86 1.67 -19.68
N PHE A 317 -16.34 0.75 -20.51
CA PHE A 317 -17.12 -0.19 -21.30
C PHE A 317 -17.31 -1.55 -20.61
N TYR A 318 -16.84 -1.69 -19.37
CA TYR A 318 -16.98 -2.92 -18.60
C TYR A 318 -18.42 -3.44 -18.48
N PRO A 319 -19.47 -2.60 -18.32
CA PRO A 319 -20.85 -3.10 -18.32
C PRO A 319 -21.22 -3.88 -19.59
N LEU A 320 -20.74 -3.44 -20.77
CA LEU A 320 -20.98 -4.14 -22.03
C LEU A 320 -20.13 -5.40 -22.17
N VAL A 321 -18.95 -5.45 -21.53
CA VAL A 321 -18.14 -6.68 -21.42
C VAL A 321 -18.89 -7.72 -20.59
N VAL A 322 -19.54 -7.33 -19.49
CA VAL A 322 -20.32 -8.23 -18.62
C VAL A 322 -21.51 -8.86 -19.34
N GLU A 323 -22.11 -8.14 -20.30
CA GLU A 323 -23.21 -8.65 -21.12
C GLU A 323 -22.80 -9.80 -22.07
N GLN A 324 -21.48 -10.03 -22.27
CA GLN A 324 -20.96 -11.03 -23.19
C GLN A 324 -20.33 -12.22 -22.44
N PRO A 325 -20.96 -13.42 -22.44
CA PRO A 325 -20.45 -14.58 -21.70
C PRO A 325 -19.04 -15.02 -22.09
N SER A 326 -18.69 -14.96 -23.38
CA SER A 326 -17.34 -15.31 -23.87
C SER A 326 -16.28 -14.38 -23.32
N LEU A 327 -16.56 -13.09 -23.13
CA LEU A 327 -15.60 -12.16 -22.55
C LEU A 327 -15.44 -12.33 -21.04
N MET A 328 -16.47 -12.82 -20.34
CA MET A 328 -16.45 -13.01 -18.88
C MET A 328 -15.88 -14.37 -18.44
N ALA A 329 -15.75 -15.32 -19.37
CA ALA A 329 -15.22 -16.64 -19.08
C ALA A 329 -13.77 -16.57 -18.57
N ALA A 330 -13.44 -17.47 -17.62
CA ALA A 330 -12.12 -17.61 -16.99
C ALA A 330 -11.56 -16.33 -16.31
N LYS A 331 -12.39 -15.32 -16.02
CA LYS A 331 -11.97 -14.10 -15.27
C LYS A 331 -11.25 -14.44 -13.97
N ALA A 332 -11.79 -15.38 -13.19
CA ALA A 332 -11.21 -15.81 -11.90
C ALA A 332 -9.84 -16.50 -12.05
N ASN A 333 -9.48 -16.95 -13.26
CA ASN A 333 -8.23 -17.64 -13.57
C ASN A 333 -7.21 -16.74 -14.28
N GLY A 334 -7.40 -15.40 -14.25
CA GLY A 334 -6.45 -14.44 -14.83
C GLY A 334 -6.71 -14.07 -16.28
N ALA A 335 -7.89 -14.39 -16.85
CA ALA A 335 -8.23 -13.96 -18.21
C ALA A 335 -8.48 -12.44 -18.34
N HIS A 336 -8.66 -11.72 -17.23
CA HIS A 336 -8.77 -10.25 -17.20
C HIS A 336 -7.58 -9.65 -16.48
N TYR A 337 -7.07 -8.54 -16.99
CA TYR A 337 -5.99 -7.78 -16.37
C TYR A 337 -6.29 -6.27 -16.41
N ASP A 338 -6.34 -5.65 -15.24
CA ASP A 338 -6.57 -4.22 -15.08
C ASP A 338 -5.23 -3.45 -15.12
N LEU A 339 -4.96 -2.79 -16.26
CA LEU A 339 -3.80 -1.93 -16.44
C LEU A 339 -4.04 -0.54 -15.84
N THR A 340 -3.37 -0.27 -14.73
CA THR A 340 -3.38 1.03 -14.05
C THR A 340 -2.45 2.05 -14.72
N PRO A 341 -2.70 3.36 -14.52
CA PRO A 341 -1.74 4.40 -14.89
C PRO A 341 -0.36 4.14 -14.28
N PRO A 342 0.75 4.50 -14.95
CA PRO A 342 2.09 4.25 -14.43
C PRO A 342 2.34 4.99 -13.12
N ASN A 343 2.95 4.31 -12.14
CA ASN A 343 3.39 4.95 -10.90
C ASN A 343 4.68 5.78 -11.12
N ARG A 344 5.12 6.52 -10.09
CA ARG A 344 6.30 7.39 -10.21
C ARG A 344 7.59 6.66 -10.62
N GLN A 345 7.82 5.43 -10.15
CA GLN A 345 9.01 4.66 -10.54
C GLN A 345 8.92 4.22 -12.01
N GLU A 346 7.75 3.78 -12.43
CA GLU A 346 7.48 3.42 -13.82
C GLU A 346 7.64 4.64 -14.75
N LEU A 347 7.16 5.82 -14.34
CA LEU A 347 7.34 7.08 -15.07
C LEU A 347 8.81 7.48 -15.21
N GLN A 348 9.60 7.35 -14.14
CA GLN A 348 11.05 7.60 -14.19
C GLN A 348 11.73 6.68 -15.21
N GLN A 349 11.34 5.41 -15.28
CA GLN A 349 11.87 4.47 -16.28
C GLN A 349 11.43 4.84 -17.70
N ILE A 350 10.15 5.19 -17.90
CA ILE A 350 9.59 5.62 -19.20
C ILE A 350 10.30 6.87 -19.72
N ILE A 351 10.74 7.78 -18.85
CA ILE A 351 11.42 9.03 -19.24
C ILE A 351 12.91 8.79 -19.45
N ARG A 352 13.59 8.19 -18.46
CA ARG A 352 15.06 8.15 -18.41
C ARG A 352 15.67 7.06 -19.27
N LEU A 353 15.06 5.88 -19.35
CA LEU A 353 15.68 4.73 -20.02
C LEU A 353 15.68 4.86 -21.55
N PRO A 354 14.59 5.27 -22.24
CA PRO A 354 14.69 5.56 -23.68
C PRO A 354 15.67 6.69 -23.99
N ALA A 355 15.75 7.71 -23.13
CA ALA A 355 16.73 8.79 -23.27
C ALA A 355 18.16 8.26 -23.20
N LEU A 356 18.46 7.40 -22.21
CA LEU A 356 19.76 6.79 -22.04
C LEU A 356 20.13 5.88 -23.23
N THR A 357 19.19 5.08 -23.74
CA THR A 357 19.40 4.23 -24.94
C THR A 357 19.75 5.06 -26.18
N ALA A 358 19.20 6.27 -26.31
CA ALA A 358 19.49 7.19 -27.41
C ALA A 358 20.62 8.18 -27.11
N ASN A 359 21.37 8.00 -26.02
CA ASN A 359 22.45 8.89 -25.56
C ASN A 359 22.00 10.36 -25.42
N LEU A 360 20.81 10.57 -24.86
CA LEU A 360 20.24 11.88 -24.57
C LEU A 360 20.50 12.27 -23.10
N THR A 361 20.73 13.57 -22.88
CA THR A 361 20.85 14.16 -21.53
C THR A 361 19.73 15.16 -21.27
N PHE A 362 19.51 15.52 -20.00
CA PHE A 362 18.49 16.48 -19.60
C PHE A 362 19.14 17.73 -19.03
N SER A 363 18.73 18.89 -19.52
CA SER A 363 19.12 20.17 -18.94
C SER A 363 18.37 20.47 -17.62
N HIS A 364 18.75 21.55 -16.95
CA HIS A 364 18.20 21.94 -15.65
C HIS A 364 17.38 23.23 -15.75
N ASP A 365 16.40 23.38 -14.85
CA ASP A 365 15.74 24.67 -14.64
C ASP A 365 16.77 25.74 -14.21
N PRO A 366 16.89 26.87 -14.93
CA PRO A 366 17.79 27.96 -14.56
C PRO A 366 17.60 28.49 -13.13
N GLN A 367 16.36 28.49 -12.62
CA GLN A 367 16.00 29.07 -11.32
C GLN A 367 16.15 28.07 -10.17
N THR A 368 15.48 26.91 -10.24
CA THR A 368 15.47 25.93 -9.14
C THR A 368 16.63 24.96 -9.18
N LYS A 369 17.38 24.90 -10.29
CA LYS A 369 18.40 23.87 -10.58
C LYS A 369 17.85 22.44 -10.59
N THR A 370 16.53 22.28 -10.72
CA THR A 370 15.90 20.95 -10.82
C THR A 370 16.14 20.37 -12.22
N PRO A 371 16.56 19.10 -12.34
CA PRO A 371 16.67 18.41 -13.62
C PRO A 371 15.32 18.30 -14.36
N LEU A 372 15.32 18.48 -15.69
CA LEU A 372 14.10 18.46 -16.51
C LEU A 372 13.34 17.11 -16.45
N ASP A 373 14.05 15.99 -16.34
CA ASP A 373 13.45 14.67 -16.18
C ASP A 373 12.65 14.54 -14.86
N GLU A 374 13.11 15.17 -13.78
CA GLU A 374 12.38 15.19 -12.50
C GLU A 374 11.13 16.09 -12.59
N ILE A 375 11.22 17.22 -13.31
CA ILE A 375 10.07 18.10 -13.59
C ILE A 375 9.01 17.34 -14.41
N LEU A 376 9.42 16.65 -15.48
CA LEU A 376 8.54 15.83 -16.31
C LEU A 376 7.87 14.71 -15.50
N CYS A 377 8.61 14.06 -14.60
CA CYS A 377 8.04 13.04 -13.70
C CYS A 377 6.99 13.64 -12.76
N ALA A 378 7.28 14.78 -12.13
CA ALA A 378 6.39 15.44 -11.19
C ALA A 378 5.11 15.94 -11.87
N ASP A 379 5.24 16.58 -13.03
CA ASP A 379 4.11 17.12 -13.79
C ASP A 379 3.20 16.01 -14.34
N THR A 380 3.78 14.85 -14.69
CA THR A 380 2.99 13.67 -15.13
C THR A 380 2.31 12.97 -13.96
N ALA A 381 2.97 12.82 -12.81
CA ALA A 381 2.42 12.10 -11.66
C ALA A 381 1.13 12.73 -11.10
N ASN A 382 0.96 14.04 -11.30
CA ASN A 382 -0.22 14.78 -10.87
C ASN A 382 -1.43 14.62 -11.83
N ASN A 383 -1.28 13.90 -12.94
CA ASN A 383 -2.28 13.79 -14.01
C ASN A 383 -2.46 12.31 -14.47
N PRO A 384 -3.54 11.63 -14.05
CA PRO A 384 -3.77 10.20 -14.33
C PRO A 384 -3.77 9.80 -15.82
N ASP A 385 -4.11 10.72 -16.72
CA ASP A 385 -4.23 10.50 -18.17
C ASP A 385 -3.08 11.13 -18.98
N ALA A 386 -1.99 11.56 -18.33
CA ALA A 386 -0.93 12.35 -18.98
C ALA A 386 0.10 11.54 -19.79
N LEU A 387 0.05 10.19 -19.81
CA LEU A 387 1.09 9.40 -20.49
C LEU A 387 1.23 9.72 -22.00
N PRO A 388 0.14 9.88 -22.80
CA PRO A 388 0.26 10.31 -24.19
C PRO A 388 0.82 11.74 -24.32
N MET A 389 0.46 12.64 -23.40
CA MET A 389 0.96 14.02 -23.38
C MET A 389 2.45 14.07 -23.03
N LEU A 390 2.89 13.23 -22.09
CA LEU A 390 4.29 13.04 -21.75
C LEU A 390 5.07 12.54 -22.97
N GLN A 391 4.58 11.49 -23.65
CA GLN A 391 5.25 10.96 -24.84
C GLN A 391 5.37 12.00 -25.97
N TYR A 392 4.31 12.77 -26.20
CA TYR A 392 4.35 13.86 -27.18
C TYR A 392 5.35 14.96 -26.77
N THR A 393 5.34 15.35 -25.49
CA THR A 393 6.28 16.35 -24.96
C THR A 393 7.73 15.90 -25.10
N LEU A 394 8.02 14.64 -24.77
CA LEU A 394 9.36 14.06 -24.91
C LEU A 394 9.81 13.98 -26.38
N GLN A 395 8.89 13.68 -27.30
CA GLN A 395 9.16 13.71 -28.74
C GLN A 395 9.49 15.13 -29.23
N GLU A 396 8.73 16.14 -28.80
CA GLU A 396 9.01 17.54 -29.15
C GLU A 396 10.33 18.03 -28.56
N LEU A 397 10.64 17.65 -27.31
CA LEU A 397 11.93 17.92 -26.68
C LEU A 397 13.08 17.28 -27.47
N TYR A 398 12.89 16.07 -27.98
CA TYR A 398 13.87 15.40 -28.83
C TYR A 398 14.06 16.11 -30.17
N LEU A 399 12.97 16.49 -30.84
CA LEU A 399 13.03 17.13 -32.16
C LEU A 399 13.68 18.52 -32.08
N GLN A 400 13.55 19.21 -30.95
CA GLN A 400 14.09 20.56 -30.71
C GLN A 400 15.30 20.54 -29.73
N ARG A 401 15.95 19.39 -29.56
CA ARG A 401 17.12 19.21 -28.67
C ARG A 401 18.34 20.00 -29.16
N SER A 402 19.33 20.17 -28.29
CA SER A 402 20.61 20.80 -28.66
C SER A 402 21.46 19.92 -29.58
N GLU A 403 22.47 20.50 -30.21
CA GLU A 403 23.47 19.76 -31.02
C GLU A 403 24.22 18.70 -30.20
N ASN A 404 24.28 18.86 -28.88
CA ASN A 404 24.91 17.91 -27.94
C ASN A 404 23.96 16.84 -27.42
N ASN A 405 22.81 16.62 -28.08
CA ASN A 405 21.80 15.63 -27.67
C ASN A 405 21.20 15.90 -26.26
N GLU A 406 21.13 17.16 -25.85
CA GLU A 406 20.52 17.56 -24.57
C GLU A 406 19.07 18.04 -24.78
N LEU A 407 18.14 17.49 -24.00
CA LEU A 407 16.75 17.89 -23.92
C LEU A 407 16.62 19.16 -23.06
N LEU A 408 16.15 20.24 -23.69
CA LEU A 408 16.27 21.60 -23.15
C LEU A 408 15.04 22.02 -22.33
N HIS A 409 15.25 22.53 -21.11
CA HIS A 409 14.22 23.09 -20.24
C HIS A 409 13.58 24.32 -20.87
N SER A 410 14.35 25.13 -21.60
CA SER A 410 13.81 26.28 -22.34
C SER A 410 12.80 25.87 -23.41
N VAL A 411 12.97 24.69 -24.02
CA VAL A 411 12.00 24.13 -24.97
C VAL A 411 10.76 23.66 -24.21
N TYR A 412 10.93 22.98 -23.07
CA TYR A 412 9.82 22.57 -22.20
C TYR A 412 8.96 23.76 -21.76
N GLU A 413 9.58 24.85 -21.33
CA GLU A 413 8.91 26.09 -20.95
C GLU A 413 8.20 26.74 -22.14
N LYS A 414 8.84 26.79 -23.32
CA LYS A 414 8.23 27.32 -24.56
C LYS A 414 7.04 26.49 -25.02
N LEU A 415 7.04 25.18 -24.78
CA LEU A 415 5.90 24.31 -25.05
C LEU A 415 4.74 24.58 -24.09
N GLY A 416 4.96 25.25 -22.94
CA GLY A 416 3.95 25.46 -21.91
C GLY A 416 3.78 24.25 -20.98
N GLY A 417 4.85 23.49 -20.78
CA GLY A 417 4.83 22.24 -20.01
C GLY A 417 4.13 21.07 -20.73
N ILE A 418 3.85 19.99 -20.00
CA ILE A 418 3.18 18.79 -20.56
C ILE A 418 1.79 19.12 -21.14
N GLU A 419 1.03 19.99 -20.47
CA GLU A 419 -0.28 20.42 -20.98
C GLU A 419 -0.20 21.31 -22.21
N GLY A 420 0.79 22.21 -22.28
CA GLY A 420 0.91 23.14 -23.40
C GLY A 420 1.28 22.45 -24.72
N ALA A 421 2.08 21.37 -24.65
CA ALA A 421 2.53 20.64 -25.84
C ALA A 421 1.36 20.13 -26.70
N ILE A 422 0.32 19.55 -26.08
CA ILE A 422 -0.84 19.05 -26.84
C ILE A 422 -1.66 20.19 -27.49
N GLY A 423 -1.70 21.37 -26.86
CA GLY A 423 -2.34 22.56 -27.42
C GLY A 423 -1.64 23.04 -28.70
N LYS A 424 -0.30 22.95 -28.75
CA LYS A 424 0.49 23.26 -29.93
C LYS A 424 0.24 22.27 -31.07
N LYS A 425 0.21 20.96 -30.77
CA LYS A 425 -0.12 19.93 -31.75
C LYS A 425 -1.50 20.14 -32.38
N ALA A 426 -2.49 20.49 -31.57
CA ALA A 426 -3.83 20.79 -32.05
C ALA A 426 -3.85 21.99 -33.01
N GLU A 427 -3.03 23.01 -32.75
CA GLU A 427 -2.87 24.15 -33.65
C GLU A 427 -2.19 23.74 -34.96
N ASP A 428 -1.13 22.92 -34.91
CA ASP A 428 -0.43 22.46 -36.12
C ASP A 428 -1.33 21.60 -37.03
N VAL A 429 -2.08 20.67 -36.43
CA VAL A 429 -3.08 19.85 -37.15
C VAL A 429 -4.14 20.76 -37.76
N PHE A 430 -4.64 21.74 -37.00
CA PHE A 430 -5.66 22.67 -37.48
C PHE A 430 -5.16 23.54 -38.65
N ILE A 431 -3.94 24.06 -38.58
CA ILE A 431 -3.32 24.85 -39.65
C ILE A 431 -3.17 24.02 -40.93
N GLY A 432 -2.88 22.72 -40.80
CA GLY A 432 -2.79 21.79 -41.93
C GLY A 432 -4.12 21.46 -42.63
N LEU A 433 -5.27 21.80 -42.04
CA LEU A 433 -6.58 21.57 -42.63
C LEU A 433 -6.92 22.59 -43.72
N SER A 434 -7.79 22.22 -44.66
CA SER A 434 -8.30 23.13 -45.69
C SER A 434 -9.13 24.27 -45.10
N ALA A 435 -9.20 25.42 -45.79
CA ALA A 435 -9.98 26.58 -45.33
C ALA A 435 -11.47 26.24 -45.06
N LYS A 436 -12.06 25.31 -45.83
CA LYS A 436 -13.44 24.84 -45.62
C LYS A 436 -13.62 24.05 -44.32
N GLN A 437 -12.63 23.22 -43.97
CA GLN A 437 -12.60 22.47 -42.71
C GLN A 437 -12.36 23.42 -41.53
N GLN A 438 -11.40 24.34 -41.65
CA GLN A 438 -11.07 25.30 -40.59
C GLN A 438 -12.27 26.15 -40.14
N GLN A 439 -13.14 26.56 -41.07
CA GLN A 439 -14.37 27.32 -40.78
C GLN A 439 -15.35 26.56 -39.87
N GLN A 440 -15.27 25.22 -39.82
CA GLN A 440 -16.18 24.39 -39.04
C GLN A 440 -15.80 24.26 -37.56
N LEU A 441 -14.61 24.74 -37.15
CA LEU A 441 -14.10 24.55 -35.78
C LEU A 441 -15.07 25.06 -34.70
N LYS A 442 -15.64 26.26 -34.89
CA LYS A 442 -16.59 26.85 -33.92
C LYS A 442 -17.82 25.97 -33.72
N SER A 443 -18.31 25.38 -34.81
CA SER A 443 -19.47 24.49 -34.77
C SER A 443 -19.14 23.19 -34.04
N VAL A 444 -17.97 22.61 -34.28
CA VAL A 444 -17.53 21.37 -33.62
C VAL A 444 -17.27 21.61 -32.12
N LEU A 445 -16.59 22.70 -31.75
CA LEU A 445 -16.36 23.07 -30.34
C LEU A 445 -17.68 23.31 -29.58
N SER A 446 -18.69 23.91 -30.21
CA SER A 446 -20.02 24.12 -29.58
C SER A 446 -20.74 22.82 -29.19
N GLN A 447 -20.36 21.70 -29.79
CA GLN A 447 -20.90 20.39 -29.47
C GLN A 447 -20.09 19.71 -28.37
N LEU A 448 -18.77 19.91 -28.33
CA LEU A 448 -17.83 19.27 -27.41
C LEU A 448 -17.65 19.98 -26.07
N VAL A 449 -17.81 21.30 -26.03
CA VAL A 449 -17.57 22.10 -24.81
C VAL A 449 -18.87 22.26 -24.04
N THR A 450 -18.81 22.02 -22.74
CA THR A 450 -19.88 22.36 -21.80
C THR A 450 -19.31 22.88 -20.49
N LEU A 451 -20.19 23.39 -19.63
CA LEU A 451 -19.86 23.67 -18.24
C LEU A 451 -20.49 22.60 -17.36
N ASN A 452 -19.81 22.25 -16.27
CA ASN A 452 -20.33 21.39 -15.22
C ASN A 452 -21.61 21.97 -14.58
N PRO A 453 -22.36 21.17 -13.80
CA PRO A 453 -23.58 21.62 -13.12
C PRO A 453 -23.39 22.84 -12.21
N ASP A 454 -22.17 23.09 -11.74
CA ASP A 454 -21.79 24.26 -10.94
C ASP A 454 -21.77 25.57 -11.75
N GLY A 455 -21.84 25.48 -13.09
CA GLY A 455 -21.80 26.59 -14.04
C GLY A 455 -20.45 27.31 -14.11
N LYS A 456 -19.38 26.76 -13.52
CA LYS A 456 -18.09 27.44 -13.36
C LYS A 456 -16.93 26.69 -14.02
N THR A 457 -16.87 25.36 -13.91
CA THR A 457 -15.76 24.60 -14.49
C THR A 457 -16.06 24.17 -15.92
N ILE A 458 -15.15 24.50 -16.84
CA ILE A 458 -15.18 24.08 -18.24
C ILE A 458 -14.83 22.60 -18.30
N THR A 459 -15.68 21.82 -18.96
CA THR A 459 -15.46 20.38 -19.17
C THR A 459 -15.83 20.02 -20.61
N SER A 460 -15.43 18.83 -21.03
CA SER A 460 -15.83 18.29 -22.32
C SER A 460 -17.07 17.40 -22.16
N ARG A 461 -17.91 17.36 -23.19
CA ARG A 461 -18.97 16.36 -23.35
C ARG A 461 -18.80 15.61 -24.65
N ALA A 462 -19.40 14.43 -24.68
CA ALA A 462 -19.56 13.67 -25.90
C ALA A 462 -20.51 14.40 -26.87
N ALA A 463 -20.09 14.51 -28.13
CA ALA A 463 -20.90 15.01 -29.22
C ALA A 463 -21.28 13.84 -30.14
N ARG A 464 -22.56 13.75 -30.53
CA ARG A 464 -23.04 12.69 -31.42
C ARG A 464 -22.50 12.89 -32.83
N LEU A 465 -21.96 11.85 -33.45
CA LEU A 465 -21.44 11.91 -34.82
C LEU A 465 -22.55 12.24 -35.84
N GLN A 466 -23.78 11.83 -35.56
CA GLN A 466 -24.97 12.15 -36.36
C GLN A 466 -25.33 13.65 -36.34
N ALA A 467 -24.87 14.41 -35.34
CA ALA A 467 -25.07 15.85 -35.28
C ALA A 467 -24.19 16.63 -36.27
N LEU A 468 -23.22 15.97 -36.91
CA LEU A 468 -22.37 16.53 -37.96
C LEU A 468 -23.08 16.44 -39.31
N THR A 469 -23.68 17.53 -39.76
CA THR A 469 -24.47 17.58 -41.00
C THR A 469 -23.62 17.88 -42.24
N ASN A 470 -22.41 18.41 -42.08
CA ASN A 470 -21.54 18.84 -43.19
C ASN A 470 -20.35 17.89 -43.36
N THR A 471 -19.99 17.55 -44.61
CA THR A 471 -18.80 16.75 -44.95
C THR A 471 -17.52 17.35 -44.35
N SER A 472 -17.33 18.66 -44.42
CA SER A 472 -16.14 19.32 -43.85
C SER A 472 -16.09 19.29 -42.31
N GLN A 473 -17.23 19.11 -41.63
CA GLN A 473 -17.23 18.88 -40.17
C GLN A 473 -16.74 17.47 -39.84
N LYS A 474 -17.20 16.48 -40.61
CA LYS A 474 -16.78 15.07 -40.45
C LYS A 474 -15.29 14.91 -40.74
N GLU A 475 -14.78 15.54 -41.80
CA GLU A 475 -13.35 15.52 -42.13
C GLU A 475 -12.48 16.19 -41.06
N LEU A 476 -12.93 17.31 -40.45
CA LEU A 476 -12.19 17.93 -39.33
C LEU A 476 -12.16 17.00 -38.12
N VAL A 477 -13.30 16.43 -37.74
CA VAL A 477 -13.38 15.49 -36.60
C VAL A 477 -12.52 14.26 -36.88
N GLN A 478 -12.55 13.72 -38.10
CA GLN A 478 -11.73 12.60 -38.51
C GLN A 478 -10.24 12.94 -38.40
N ALA A 479 -9.79 14.07 -38.94
CA ALA A 479 -8.39 14.49 -38.83
C ALA A 479 -7.92 14.67 -37.37
N MET A 480 -8.81 15.15 -36.49
CA MET A 480 -8.54 15.26 -35.05
C MET A 480 -8.51 13.89 -34.35
N VAL A 481 -9.32 12.93 -34.77
CA VAL A 481 -9.31 11.55 -34.28
C VAL A 481 -8.07 10.80 -34.78
N ASP A 482 -7.72 10.94 -36.06
CA ASP A 482 -6.52 10.35 -36.68
C ASP A 482 -5.25 10.88 -36.02
N SER A 483 -5.26 12.16 -35.67
CA SER A 483 -4.19 12.82 -34.90
C SER A 483 -4.25 12.54 -33.39
N ARG A 484 -5.20 11.71 -32.93
CA ARG A 484 -5.40 11.29 -31.53
C ARG A 484 -5.69 12.44 -30.54
N LEU A 485 -6.17 13.56 -31.06
CA LEU A 485 -6.61 14.72 -30.27
C LEU A 485 -8.06 14.56 -29.82
N PHE A 486 -8.89 13.88 -30.62
CA PHE A 486 -10.26 13.48 -30.27
C PHE A 486 -10.35 11.96 -30.11
N VAL A 487 -11.34 11.50 -29.36
CA VAL A 487 -11.64 10.08 -29.13
C VAL A 487 -13.06 9.79 -29.55
N SER A 488 -13.25 8.77 -30.37
CA SER A 488 -14.55 8.20 -30.67
C SER A 488 -14.95 7.21 -29.56
N HIS A 489 -16.16 7.32 -29.05
CA HIS A 489 -16.70 6.46 -27.99
C HIS A 489 -18.24 6.42 -28.11
N LEU A 490 -18.90 5.59 -27.32
CA LEU A 490 -20.34 5.41 -27.43
C LEU A 490 -21.04 5.72 -26.12
N GLN A 491 -22.06 6.53 -26.22
CA GLN A 491 -22.89 6.97 -25.11
C GLN A 491 -24.34 6.63 -25.45
N ASN A 492 -25.01 5.84 -24.61
CA ASN A 492 -26.38 5.35 -24.84
C ASN A 492 -26.57 4.65 -26.20
N GLN A 493 -25.61 3.81 -26.60
CA GLN A 493 -25.62 3.06 -27.89
C GLN A 493 -25.50 3.93 -29.16
N GLU A 494 -25.18 5.23 -29.05
CA GLU A 494 -24.97 6.14 -30.18
C GLU A 494 -23.51 6.58 -30.35
N ALA A 495 -23.02 6.59 -31.60
CA ALA A 495 -21.62 6.93 -31.91
C ALA A 495 -21.35 8.41 -31.62
N CYS A 496 -20.42 8.65 -30.70
CA CYS A 496 -20.05 9.97 -30.23
C CYS A 496 -18.54 10.21 -30.36
N PHE A 497 -18.15 11.47 -30.39
CA PHE A 497 -16.75 11.89 -30.29
C PHE A 497 -16.59 12.87 -29.12
N SER A 498 -15.44 12.81 -28.46
CA SER A 498 -15.05 13.67 -27.33
C SER A 498 -13.61 14.13 -27.50
N LEU A 499 -13.18 15.05 -26.66
CA LEU A 499 -11.75 15.37 -26.56
C LEU A 499 -10.98 14.19 -25.95
N ALA A 500 -9.75 13.97 -26.42
CA ALA A 500 -8.86 12.99 -25.81
C ALA A 500 -8.41 13.43 -24.41
N HIS A 501 -8.26 14.74 -24.19
CA HIS A 501 -7.94 15.32 -22.88
C HIS A 501 -8.53 16.72 -22.76
N GLU A 502 -8.97 17.10 -21.56
CA GLU A 502 -9.50 18.45 -21.28
C GLU A 502 -8.43 19.55 -21.34
N ALA A 503 -7.15 19.19 -21.40
CA ALA A 503 -6.04 20.12 -21.56
C ALA A 503 -6.15 20.90 -22.88
N LEU A 504 -6.76 20.29 -23.91
CA LEU A 504 -7.08 20.95 -25.17
C LEU A 504 -7.99 22.17 -24.98
N LEU A 505 -8.90 22.17 -24.00
CA LEU A 505 -9.77 23.32 -23.73
C LEU A 505 -9.01 24.49 -23.10
N ARG A 506 -7.97 24.18 -22.32
CA ARG A 506 -7.18 25.16 -21.56
C ARG A 506 -6.00 25.73 -22.35
N GLN A 507 -5.35 24.89 -23.15
CA GLN A 507 -4.05 25.17 -23.76
C GLN A 507 -4.09 25.37 -25.28
N TRP A 508 -5.15 24.93 -25.98
CA TRP A 508 -5.29 25.22 -27.41
C TRP A 508 -5.80 26.67 -27.60
N PRO A 509 -5.02 27.60 -28.19
CA PRO A 509 -5.36 29.02 -28.17
C PRO A 509 -6.73 29.35 -28.76
N ARG A 510 -7.12 28.68 -29.87
CA ARG A 510 -8.42 28.89 -30.51
C ARG A 510 -9.58 28.37 -29.68
N ALA A 511 -9.41 27.23 -29.01
CA ALA A 511 -10.44 26.70 -28.11
C ALA A 511 -10.60 27.62 -26.90
N LYS A 512 -9.49 28.06 -26.28
CA LYS A 512 -9.48 29.00 -25.15
C LYS A 512 -10.15 30.33 -25.51
N GLN A 513 -9.83 30.89 -26.67
CA GLN A 513 -10.45 32.12 -27.16
C GLN A 513 -11.96 31.90 -27.40
N TRP A 514 -12.33 30.83 -28.09
CA TRP A 514 -13.74 30.51 -28.34
C TRP A 514 -14.53 30.33 -27.04
N ILE A 515 -13.96 29.68 -26.03
CA ILE A 515 -14.61 29.51 -24.72
C ILE A 515 -14.80 30.86 -24.03
N ASN A 516 -13.77 31.72 -24.01
CA ASN A 516 -13.87 33.05 -23.41
C ASN A 516 -14.96 33.90 -24.09
N ASP A 517 -15.05 33.83 -25.42
CA ASP A 517 -16.03 34.58 -26.21
C ASP A 517 -17.49 34.09 -25.98
N HIS A 518 -17.69 32.83 -25.56
CA HIS A 518 -19.02 32.19 -25.45
C HIS A 518 -19.35 31.68 -24.04
N LYS A 519 -18.60 32.08 -23.02
CA LYS A 519 -18.73 31.59 -21.63
C LYS A 519 -20.14 31.76 -21.07
N ASP A 520 -20.75 32.92 -21.29
CA ASP A 520 -22.09 33.22 -20.81
C ASP A 520 -23.15 32.34 -21.50
N ALA A 521 -23.06 32.17 -22.83
CA ALA A 521 -23.96 31.31 -23.59
C ALA A 521 -23.83 29.83 -23.20
N LEU A 522 -22.60 29.34 -22.95
CA LEU A 522 -22.35 28.00 -22.42
C LEU A 522 -22.99 27.81 -21.03
N ALA A 523 -22.90 28.81 -20.16
CA ALA A 523 -23.46 28.75 -18.81
C ALA A 523 -24.98 28.71 -18.84
N ILE A 524 -25.59 29.52 -19.70
CA ILE A 524 -27.03 29.52 -19.92
C ILE A 524 -27.47 28.17 -20.49
N LYS A 525 -26.76 27.63 -21.50
CA LYS A 525 -27.09 26.36 -22.14
C LYS A 525 -27.00 25.18 -21.16
N SER A 526 -25.96 25.12 -20.34
CA SER A 526 -25.81 24.06 -19.33
C SER A 526 -26.95 24.09 -18.30
N ARG A 527 -27.30 25.28 -17.78
CA ARG A 527 -28.47 25.45 -16.88
C ARG A 527 -29.78 25.04 -17.55
N LEU A 528 -30.00 25.45 -18.80
CA LEU A 528 -31.20 25.10 -19.56
C LEU A 528 -31.32 23.58 -19.77
N HIS A 529 -30.22 22.92 -20.11
CA HIS A 529 -30.19 21.47 -20.29
C HIS A 529 -30.55 20.73 -18.99
N HIS A 530 -29.95 21.13 -17.87
CA HIS A 530 -30.26 20.53 -16.56
C HIS A 530 -31.74 20.70 -16.17
N HIS A 531 -32.30 21.91 -16.34
CA HIS A 531 -33.72 22.15 -16.11
C HIS A 531 -34.63 21.34 -17.04
N THR A 532 -34.21 21.14 -18.29
CA THR A 532 -34.94 20.31 -19.26
C THR A 532 -34.96 18.84 -18.82
N GLN A 533 -33.84 18.29 -18.36
CA GLN A 533 -33.78 16.92 -17.86
C GLN A 533 -34.65 16.72 -16.61
N GLN A 534 -34.63 17.65 -15.66
CA GLN A 534 -35.52 17.60 -14.49
C GLN A 534 -37.01 17.65 -14.91
N TRP A 535 -37.36 18.54 -15.84
CA TRP A 535 -38.73 18.66 -16.34
C TRP A 535 -39.19 17.39 -17.08
N LEU A 536 -38.30 16.72 -17.83
CA LEU A 536 -38.60 15.46 -18.51
C LEU A 536 -38.77 14.29 -17.52
N ASN A 537 -37.88 14.17 -16.54
CA ASN A 537 -37.94 13.12 -15.50
C ASN A 537 -39.23 13.21 -14.68
N GLU A 538 -39.77 14.42 -14.53
CA GLU A 538 -40.99 14.71 -13.77
C GLU A 538 -42.23 14.80 -14.68
N HIS A 539 -42.21 14.01 -15.77
CA HIS A 539 -43.30 13.86 -16.73
C HIS A 539 -43.86 15.18 -17.28
N LYS A 540 -42.98 16.15 -17.55
CA LYS A 540 -43.31 17.48 -18.08
C LYS A 540 -44.22 18.31 -17.14
N SER A 541 -44.13 18.09 -15.83
CA SER A 541 -44.88 18.83 -14.82
C SER A 541 -44.65 20.35 -14.90
N SER A 542 -45.73 21.11 -14.73
CA SER A 542 -45.70 22.58 -14.76
C SER A 542 -44.87 23.22 -13.63
N ALA A 543 -44.54 22.44 -12.57
CA ALA A 543 -43.73 22.87 -11.44
C ALA A 543 -42.25 23.11 -11.79
N TYR A 544 -41.75 22.44 -12.83
CA TYR A 544 -40.36 22.50 -13.28
C TYR A 544 -40.16 23.43 -14.51
N LEU A 545 -41.15 24.26 -14.85
CA LEU A 545 -41.02 25.29 -15.88
C LEU A 545 -40.09 26.41 -15.42
N LEU A 546 -39.39 27.06 -16.37
CA LEU A 546 -38.47 28.15 -16.08
C LEU A 546 -39.19 29.34 -15.44
N ALA A 547 -38.64 29.84 -14.33
CA ALA A 547 -39.21 30.97 -13.62
C ALA A 547 -39.16 32.26 -14.48
N PRO A 548 -40.21 33.12 -14.42
CA PRO A 548 -40.20 34.40 -15.13
C PRO A 548 -39.11 35.33 -14.56
N GLY A 549 -38.31 35.94 -15.43
CA GLY A 549 -37.15 36.76 -15.06
C GLY A 549 -35.88 36.32 -15.78
N LYS A 550 -34.73 36.46 -15.12
CA LYS A 550 -33.40 36.17 -15.69
C LYS A 550 -33.29 34.76 -16.32
N PRO A 551 -33.74 33.65 -15.68
CA PRO A 551 -33.63 32.31 -16.27
C PRO A 551 -34.41 32.14 -17.59
N LEU A 552 -35.63 32.67 -17.66
CA LEU A 552 -36.45 32.61 -18.88
C LEU A 552 -35.95 33.57 -19.98
N GLN A 553 -35.46 34.76 -19.60
CA GLN A 553 -34.88 35.72 -20.54
C GLN A 553 -33.58 35.18 -21.17
N GLU A 554 -32.69 34.60 -20.36
CA GLU A 554 -31.46 33.95 -20.82
C GLU A 554 -31.78 32.76 -21.76
N ALA A 555 -32.76 31.93 -21.41
CA ALA A 555 -33.17 30.83 -22.29
C ALA A 555 -33.78 31.30 -23.62
N VAL A 556 -34.50 32.44 -23.62
CA VAL A 556 -35.03 33.05 -24.85
C VAL A 556 -33.91 33.67 -25.69
N THR A 557 -32.87 34.25 -25.09
CA THR A 557 -31.73 34.77 -25.87
C THR A 557 -31.01 33.68 -26.66
N LEU A 558 -30.98 32.43 -26.16
CA LEU A 558 -30.44 31.27 -26.89
C LEU A 558 -31.31 30.80 -28.06
N LEU A 559 -32.61 31.14 -28.12
CA LEU A 559 -33.46 30.77 -29.26
C LEU A 559 -33.03 31.44 -30.56
N ASN A 560 -32.40 32.62 -30.46
CA ASN A 560 -31.95 33.42 -31.60
C ASN A 560 -30.45 33.25 -31.90
N ASP A 561 -29.76 32.34 -31.22
CA ASP A 561 -28.33 32.08 -31.40
C ASP A 561 -28.09 31.05 -32.51
N ASN A 562 -27.26 31.38 -33.50
CA ASN A 562 -26.95 30.52 -34.64
C ASN A 562 -25.89 29.45 -34.34
N ILE A 563 -25.13 29.58 -33.25
CA ILE A 563 -24.03 28.70 -32.86
C ILE A 563 -24.55 27.60 -31.92
N PHE A 564 -25.40 27.96 -30.95
CA PHE A 564 -25.93 27.01 -29.97
C PHE A 564 -27.31 26.48 -30.37
N LYS A 565 -27.35 25.43 -31.19
CA LYS A 565 -28.61 24.72 -31.50
C LYS A 565 -29.22 24.11 -30.24
N LEU A 566 -30.49 24.45 -30.00
CA LEU A 566 -31.35 23.87 -28.96
C LEU A 566 -32.14 22.68 -29.53
N ASP A 567 -32.27 21.62 -28.73
CA ASP A 567 -33.05 20.44 -29.09
C ASP A 567 -34.57 20.70 -28.99
N ASN A 568 -35.38 19.70 -29.38
CA ASN A 568 -36.84 19.84 -29.41
C ASN A 568 -37.45 19.95 -28.00
N ASP A 569 -36.85 19.32 -26.99
CA ASP A 569 -37.36 19.33 -25.61
C ASP A 569 -36.98 20.63 -24.88
N GLU A 570 -35.77 21.16 -25.11
CA GLU A 570 -35.32 22.48 -24.66
C GLU A 570 -36.22 23.59 -25.22
N ARG A 571 -36.54 23.52 -26.52
CA ARG A 571 -37.51 24.44 -27.15
C ARG A 571 -38.91 24.28 -26.57
N ALA A 572 -39.33 23.04 -26.28
CA ALA A 572 -40.63 22.78 -25.66
C ALA A 572 -40.71 23.35 -24.24
N LEU A 573 -39.64 23.24 -23.43
CA LEU A 573 -39.57 23.82 -22.09
C LEU A 573 -39.69 25.35 -22.16
N ILE A 574 -38.96 26.01 -23.06
CA ILE A 574 -39.01 27.47 -23.21
C ILE A 574 -40.41 27.92 -23.63
N ASN A 575 -41.02 27.25 -24.61
CA ASN A 575 -42.35 27.59 -25.10
C ASN A 575 -43.44 27.38 -24.03
N ASN A 576 -43.38 26.30 -23.25
CA ASN A 576 -44.32 26.06 -22.14
C ASN A 576 -44.12 27.07 -20.99
N SER A 577 -42.87 27.44 -20.71
CA SER A 577 -42.53 28.46 -19.71
C SER A 577 -43.03 29.86 -20.11
N LEU A 578 -42.92 30.22 -21.39
CA LEU A 578 -43.48 31.46 -21.95
C LEU A 578 -45.01 31.51 -21.86
N LYS A 579 -45.71 30.41 -22.18
CA LYS A 579 -47.17 30.31 -22.04
C LYS A 579 -47.60 30.46 -20.58
N ASN A 580 -46.96 29.74 -19.65
CA ASN A 580 -47.25 29.79 -18.22
C ASN A 580 -46.99 31.19 -17.62
N SER A 581 -45.93 31.87 -18.05
CA SER A 581 -45.62 33.25 -17.64
C SER A 581 -46.76 34.22 -18.01
N LYS A 582 -47.29 34.14 -19.23
CA LYS A 582 -48.43 34.97 -19.67
C LYS A 582 -49.69 34.70 -18.85
N THR A 583 -50.02 33.43 -18.56
CA THR A 583 -51.18 33.04 -17.73
C THR A 583 -51.04 33.52 -16.27
N LYS A 584 -49.84 33.38 -15.67
CA LYS A 584 -49.56 33.87 -14.31
C LYS A 584 -49.58 35.41 -14.21
N THR A 585 -49.29 36.13 -15.29
CA THR A 585 -49.35 37.60 -15.31
C THR A 585 -50.79 38.11 -15.30
N ILE A 586 -51.72 37.36 -15.93
CA ILE A 586 -53.18 37.64 -15.91
C ILE A 586 -53.77 37.31 -14.53
N ILE A 587 -53.35 36.19 -13.91
CA ILE A 587 -53.74 35.80 -12.54
C ILE A 587 -53.12 36.76 -11.49
N LYS A 588 -51.94 37.33 -11.75
CA LYS A 588 -51.28 38.35 -10.92
C LYS A 588 -52.10 39.62 -10.74
N ARG A 589 -52.85 40.04 -11.77
CA ARG A 589 -53.76 41.19 -11.70
C ARG A 589 -54.98 40.94 -10.79
N GLY A 590 -55.43 39.69 -10.69
CA GLY A 590 -56.45 39.27 -9.71
C GLY A 590 -55.92 39.09 -8.27
N THR A 591 -54.62 38.80 -8.10
CA THR A 591 -54.01 38.57 -6.78
C THR A 591 -53.54 39.84 -6.08
N ILE A 592 -53.55 41.00 -6.73
CA ILE A 592 -53.31 42.30 -6.07
C ILE A 592 -54.39 42.61 -5.03
N ALA A 593 -55.64 42.18 -5.26
CA ALA A 593 -56.72 42.25 -4.26
C ALA A 593 -56.51 41.26 -3.08
N LEU A 594 -55.87 40.11 -3.33
CA LEU A 594 -55.55 39.09 -2.34
C LEU A 594 -54.29 39.45 -1.51
N LEU A 595 -53.41 40.30 -2.05
CA LEU A 595 -52.14 40.73 -1.45
C LEU A 595 -52.31 41.59 -0.17
N CYS A 596 -53.46 42.26 -0.03
CA CYS A 596 -53.83 42.96 1.22
C CYS A 596 -54.21 41.99 2.35
N LEU A 597 -54.68 40.78 2.01
CA LEU A 597 -54.98 39.71 2.96
C LEU A 597 -53.71 38.92 3.35
N LEU A 598 -52.81 38.71 2.37
CA LEU A 598 -51.56 37.95 2.53
C LEU A 598 -50.47 38.69 3.33
N THR A 599 -50.53 40.02 3.43
CA THR A 599 -49.60 40.79 4.28
C THR A 599 -49.80 40.49 5.77
N CYS A 600 -51.02 40.15 6.19
CA CYS A 600 -51.29 39.64 7.54
C CYS A 600 -50.75 38.21 7.75
N VAL A 601 -50.71 37.39 6.70
CA VAL A 601 -50.16 36.02 6.72
C VAL A 601 -48.62 36.00 6.63
N ALA A 602 -48.01 36.98 5.96
CA ALA A 602 -46.55 37.11 5.83
C ALA A 602 -45.87 37.42 7.17
N LEU A 603 -46.50 38.18 8.06
CA LEU A 603 -46.04 38.38 9.43
C LEU A 603 -46.10 37.08 10.25
N PHE A 604 -47.09 36.21 9.98
CA PHE A 604 -47.20 34.89 10.59
C PHE A 604 -46.17 33.88 10.02
N MET A 605 -45.89 33.92 8.71
CA MET A 605 -44.88 33.06 8.06
C MET A 605 -43.43 33.49 8.32
N SER A 606 -43.17 34.76 8.62
CA SER A 606 -41.85 35.21 9.07
C SER A 606 -41.48 34.59 10.42
N PHE A 607 -42.46 34.39 11.30
CA PHE A 607 -42.30 33.67 12.56
C PHE A 607 -42.03 32.16 12.34
N THR A 608 -42.71 31.51 11.39
CA THR A 608 -42.47 30.09 11.06
C THR A 608 -41.16 29.86 10.30
N SER A 609 -40.70 30.82 9.49
CA SER A 609 -39.41 30.76 8.79
C SER A 609 -38.23 30.91 9.75
N PHE A 610 -38.36 31.74 10.79
CA PHE A 610 -37.35 31.82 11.85
C PHE A 610 -37.31 30.52 12.67
N GLN A 611 -38.48 29.90 12.93
CA GLN A 611 -38.55 28.56 13.52
C GLN A 611 -37.94 27.47 12.62
N ALA A 612 -38.13 27.53 11.29
CA ALA A 612 -37.55 26.56 10.36
C ALA A 612 -36.02 26.68 10.26
N GLN A 613 -35.50 27.91 10.30
CA GLN A 613 -34.06 28.17 10.31
C GLN A 613 -33.43 27.78 11.65
N GLN A 614 -34.12 28.03 12.77
CA GLN A 614 -33.73 27.49 14.08
C GLN A 614 -33.79 25.97 14.11
N LEU A 615 -34.81 25.33 13.54
CA LEU A 615 -34.93 23.87 13.47
C LEU A 615 -33.83 23.25 12.60
N ALA A 616 -33.44 23.89 11.48
CA ALA A 616 -32.34 23.43 10.63
C ALA A 616 -30.97 23.57 11.33
N GLN A 617 -30.73 24.69 12.03
CA GLN A 617 -29.53 24.85 12.87
C GLN A 617 -29.53 23.87 14.05
N GLN A 618 -30.69 23.62 14.65
CA GLN A 618 -30.85 22.65 15.73
C GLN A 618 -30.59 21.22 15.22
N LYS A 619 -31.10 20.85 14.04
CA LYS A 619 -30.81 19.56 13.40
C LYS A 619 -29.32 19.39 13.05
N ARG A 620 -28.65 20.46 12.62
CA ARG A 620 -27.19 20.46 12.38
C ARG A 620 -26.40 20.30 13.68
N GLN A 621 -26.76 21.08 14.72
CA GLN A 621 -26.13 20.98 16.04
C GLN A 621 -26.40 19.61 16.69
N GLU A 622 -27.59 19.03 16.50
CA GLU A 622 -27.92 17.65 16.92
C GLU A 622 -27.00 16.63 16.22
N ALA A 623 -26.78 16.77 14.90
CA ALA A 623 -25.88 15.88 14.15
C ALA A 623 -24.40 16.04 14.56
N GLU A 624 -23.91 17.28 14.71
CA GLU A 624 -22.54 17.58 15.19
C GLU A 624 -22.34 17.15 16.65
N SER A 625 -23.37 17.27 17.48
CA SER A 625 -23.35 16.78 18.86
C SER A 625 -23.35 15.25 18.91
N LEU A 626 -24.11 14.58 18.05
CA LEU A 626 -24.12 13.13 17.96
C LEU A 626 -22.76 12.59 17.45
N LEU A 627 -22.19 13.21 16.42
CA LEU A 627 -20.84 12.89 15.92
C LEU A 627 -19.78 13.11 17.01
N GLY A 628 -19.84 14.24 17.72
CA GLY A 628 -18.98 14.51 18.86
C GLY A 628 -19.09 13.47 19.98
N PHE A 629 -20.30 13.02 20.30
CA PHE A 629 -20.52 11.91 21.25
C PHE A 629 -19.95 10.58 20.74
N MET A 630 -20.16 10.26 19.45
CA MET A 630 -19.73 8.99 18.86
C MET A 630 -18.20 8.85 18.77
N VAL A 631 -17.50 9.97 18.58
CA VAL A 631 -16.05 10.01 18.41
C VAL A 631 -15.31 10.39 19.70
N GLY A 632 -16.00 11.03 20.65
CA GLY A 632 -15.51 11.32 22.00
C GLY A 632 -15.99 10.29 23.03
N ASP A 633 -17.11 10.57 23.69
CA ASP A 633 -17.62 9.78 24.83
C ASP A 633 -17.80 8.28 24.52
N PHE A 634 -18.23 7.93 23.31
CA PHE A 634 -18.39 6.54 22.90
C PHE A 634 -17.04 5.88 22.62
N ALA A 635 -16.08 6.61 22.04
CA ALA A 635 -14.71 6.13 21.87
C ALA A 635 -14.04 5.87 23.23
N ASP A 636 -14.23 6.76 24.21
CA ASP A 636 -13.74 6.58 25.59
C ASP A 636 -14.23 5.28 26.22
N LYS A 637 -15.52 4.95 26.03
CA LYS A 637 -16.09 3.68 26.50
C LYS A 637 -15.44 2.49 25.79
N LEU A 638 -15.23 2.57 24.47
CA LEU A 638 -14.61 1.50 23.71
C LEU A 638 -13.12 1.29 24.04
N ARG A 639 -12.38 2.36 24.40
CA ARG A 639 -11.03 2.25 24.97
C ARG A 639 -11.01 1.43 26.25
N SER A 640 -11.95 1.69 27.15
CA SER A 640 -12.00 1.02 28.46
C SER A 640 -12.18 -0.50 28.36
N VAL A 641 -12.83 -0.97 27.28
CA VAL A 641 -13.06 -2.39 26.99
C VAL A 641 -12.12 -2.95 25.91
N LYS A 642 -11.12 -2.18 25.45
CA LYS A 642 -10.16 -2.55 24.39
C LYS A 642 -10.81 -3.01 23.07
N ARG A 643 -11.98 -2.46 22.70
CA ARG A 643 -12.72 -2.78 21.47
C ARG A 643 -12.67 -1.62 20.46
N MET A 644 -11.46 -1.15 20.19
CA MET A 644 -11.21 -0.06 19.23
C MET A 644 -11.51 -0.48 17.78
N ASP A 645 -11.60 -1.78 17.51
CA ASP A 645 -12.03 -2.34 16.23
C ASP A 645 -13.39 -1.78 15.76
N LEU A 646 -14.26 -1.42 16.69
CA LEU A 646 -15.64 -0.96 16.45
C LEU A 646 -15.74 0.53 16.05
N LEU A 647 -14.66 1.32 16.17
CA LEU A 647 -14.68 2.77 15.90
C LEU A 647 -14.36 3.15 14.46
N ASP A 648 -13.84 2.23 13.66
CA ASP A 648 -13.28 2.52 12.32
C ASP A 648 -14.33 3.06 11.33
N GLY A 649 -15.50 2.41 11.27
CA GLY A 649 -16.58 2.87 10.38
C GLY A 649 -17.19 4.21 10.79
N ILE A 650 -17.21 4.51 12.09
CA ILE A 650 -17.74 5.76 12.64
C ILE A 650 -16.77 6.91 12.36
N SER A 651 -15.48 6.70 12.62
CA SER A 651 -14.44 7.72 12.50
C SER A 651 -14.26 8.16 11.04
N ASN A 652 -14.32 7.23 10.09
CA ASN A 652 -14.24 7.55 8.66
C ASN A 652 -15.44 8.39 8.17
N LYS A 653 -16.67 8.09 8.61
CA LYS A 653 -17.85 8.91 8.29
C LYS A 653 -17.79 10.30 8.93
N ALA A 654 -17.29 10.39 10.16
CA ALA A 654 -17.06 11.66 10.82
C ALA A 654 -16.01 12.50 10.07
N LEU A 655 -14.93 11.87 9.59
CA LEU A 655 -13.90 12.53 8.80
C LEU A 655 -14.44 13.08 7.48
N GLU A 656 -15.27 12.30 6.77
CA GLU A 656 -15.94 12.73 5.54
C GLU A 656 -16.82 13.96 5.79
N TYR A 657 -17.61 13.94 6.87
CA TYR A 657 -18.46 15.07 7.26
C TYR A 657 -17.65 16.36 7.48
N PHE A 658 -16.54 16.30 8.23
CA PHE A 658 -15.73 17.49 8.52
C PHE A 658 -14.86 17.94 7.34
N THR A 659 -14.40 17.03 6.48
CA THR A 659 -13.57 17.37 5.31
C THR A 659 -14.40 18.10 4.25
N ASN A 660 -15.65 17.70 4.04
CA ASN A 660 -16.55 18.33 3.07
C ASN A 660 -17.04 19.74 3.48
N GLN A 661 -16.74 20.19 4.71
CA GLN A 661 -17.12 21.53 5.20
C GLN A 661 -16.02 22.60 5.06
N VAL A 662 -14.84 22.27 4.52
CA VAL A 662 -13.67 23.16 4.54
C VAL A 662 -13.66 24.20 3.40
N GLU A 663 -14.66 24.23 2.52
CA GLU A 663 -14.71 25.16 1.36
C GLU A 663 -15.86 26.19 1.41
N GLU A 664 -16.02 26.95 2.50
CA GLU A 664 -16.70 28.26 2.40
C GLU A 664 -15.70 29.40 2.59
N PRO A 665 -15.39 30.19 1.53
CA PRO A 665 -14.56 31.37 1.67
C PRO A 665 -15.28 32.39 2.57
N SER A 666 -14.53 32.89 3.55
CA SER A 666 -14.95 33.94 4.49
C SER A 666 -15.74 35.05 3.79
N SER A 667 -17.05 35.06 3.97
CA SER A 667 -17.89 36.18 3.53
C SER A 667 -17.62 37.40 4.41
N LEU A 668 -17.66 38.59 3.81
CA LEU A 668 -17.42 39.90 4.45
C LEU A 668 -18.42 40.25 5.58
N PHE A 669 -19.46 39.43 5.77
CA PHE A 669 -20.50 39.61 6.77
C PHE A 669 -20.77 38.30 7.52
N ASN A 670 -19.75 37.75 8.19
CA ASN A 670 -19.94 36.54 8.97
C ASN A 670 -20.48 36.87 10.38
N PHE A 671 -21.79 36.67 10.57
CA PHE A 671 -22.43 36.60 11.90
C PHE A 671 -22.36 35.16 12.47
N SER A 672 -21.33 34.38 12.12
CA SER A 672 -21.11 33.08 12.73
C SER A 672 -20.59 33.27 14.15
N ASN A 673 -21.21 32.57 15.09
CA ASN A 673 -20.80 32.58 16.49
C ASN A 673 -19.40 31.94 16.57
N GLN A 674 -18.34 32.70 16.90
CA GLN A 674 -16.94 32.21 16.95
C GLN A 674 -16.78 30.89 17.74
N GLN A 675 -17.67 30.68 18.72
CA GLN A 675 -17.73 29.48 19.53
C GLN A 675 -18.17 28.21 18.77
N ALA A 676 -19.07 28.34 17.80
CA ALA A 676 -19.52 27.23 16.95
C ALA A 676 -18.41 26.78 15.99
N GLU A 677 -17.66 27.74 15.43
CA GLU A 677 -16.52 27.46 14.56
C GLU A 677 -15.37 26.77 15.32
N PHE A 678 -15.08 27.22 16.55
CA PHE A 678 -14.12 26.52 17.42
C PHE A 678 -14.54 25.07 17.68
N LYS A 679 -15.82 24.84 18.04
CA LYS A 679 -16.34 23.50 18.37
C LYS A 679 -16.20 22.53 17.20
N SER A 680 -16.56 22.94 15.98
CA SER A 680 -16.43 22.10 14.79
C SER A 680 -14.96 21.76 14.49
N ARG A 681 -14.05 22.74 14.52
CA ARG A 681 -12.61 22.51 14.33
C ARG A 681 -12.01 21.59 15.41
N PHE A 682 -12.49 21.72 16.65
CA PHE A 682 -12.07 20.88 17.76
C PHE A 682 -12.54 19.43 17.59
N GLN A 683 -13.82 19.22 17.23
CA GLN A 683 -14.37 17.89 16.94
C GLN A 683 -13.66 17.22 15.75
N TYR A 684 -13.24 18.00 14.76
CA TYR A 684 -12.44 17.47 13.64
C TYR A 684 -11.07 16.96 14.12
N ALA A 685 -10.39 17.70 15.00
CA ALA A 685 -9.13 17.25 15.59
C ALA A 685 -9.33 16.00 16.46
N GLN A 686 -10.43 15.93 17.23
CA GLN A 686 -10.81 14.76 18.04
C GLN A 686 -11.07 13.52 17.18
N THR A 687 -11.66 13.69 16.00
CA THR A 687 -11.87 12.60 15.04
C THR A 687 -10.57 12.01 14.52
N LEU A 688 -9.62 12.86 14.16
CA LEU A 688 -8.29 12.42 13.73
C LEU A 688 -7.53 11.70 14.86
N GLU A 689 -7.71 12.14 16.10
CA GLU A 689 -7.13 11.49 17.27
C GLU A 689 -7.69 10.06 17.44
N ALA A 690 -9.02 9.91 17.44
CA ALA A 690 -9.65 8.60 17.53
C ALA A 690 -9.23 7.67 16.39
N MET A 691 -9.09 8.17 15.16
CA MET A 691 -8.54 7.40 14.03
C MET A 691 -7.12 6.92 14.29
N GLY A 692 -6.27 7.80 14.83
CA GLY A 692 -4.89 7.47 15.18
C GLY A 692 -4.82 6.34 16.20
N GLU A 693 -5.65 6.38 17.24
CA GLU A 693 -5.73 5.34 18.26
C GLU A 693 -6.21 4.00 17.70
N VAL A 694 -7.24 4.01 16.84
CA VAL A 694 -7.74 2.81 16.17
C VAL A 694 -6.65 2.20 15.30
N ALA A 695 -5.97 3.00 14.47
CA ALA A 695 -4.87 2.55 13.64
C ALA A 695 -3.72 1.97 14.48
N TYR A 696 -3.36 2.64 15.59
CA TYR A 696 -2.34 2.16 16.53
C TYR A 696 -2.72 0.80 17.12
N SER A 697 -3.97 0.63 17.58
CA SER A 697 -4.47 -0.63 18.16
C SER A 697 -4.43 -1.82 17.20
N ARG A 698 -4.46 -1.55 15.88
CA ARG A 698 -4.39 -2.56 14.81
C ARG A 698 -2.96 -2.78 14.29
N GLY A 699 -1.96 -2.15 14.90
CA GLY A 699 -0.56 -2.23 14.47
C GLY A 699 -0.24 -1.43 13.20
N LYS A 700 -1.15 -0.58 12.73
CA LYS A 700 -0.95 0.26 11.53
C LYS A 700 -0.22 1.55 11.88
N THR A 701 1.07 1.44 12.19
CA THR A 701 1.87 2.54 12.76
C THR A 701 1.98 3.79 11.86
N ILE A 702 2.03 3.64 10.53
CA ILE A 702 2.11 4.77 9.58
C ILE A 702 0.79 5.54 9.51
N GLU A 703 -0.33 4.82 9.46
CA GLU A 703 -1.68 5.40 9.47
C GLU A 703 -1.94 6.15 10.78
N ALA A 704 -1.55 5.54 11.92
CA ALA A 704 -1.62 6.15 13.23
C ALA A 704 -0.81 7.45 13.31
N PHE A 705 0.46 7.41 12.87
CA PHE A 705 1.34 8.58 12.86
C PHE A 705 0.74 9.74 12.03
N THR A 706 0.22 9.43 10.83
CA THR A 706 -0.37 10.43 9.94
C THR A 706 -1.62 11.07 10.55
N ALA A 707 -2.49 10.28 11.16
CA ALA A 707 -3.69 10.77 11.82
C ALA A 707 -3.35 11.68 13.02
N PHE A 708 -2.41 11.26 13.87
CA PHE A 708 -1.97 12.05 15.01
C PHE A 708 -1.24 13.34 14.60
N GLU A 709 -0.40 13.33 13.57
CA GLU A 709 0.26 14.55 13.07
C GLU A 709 -0.72 15.56 12.49
N ASN A 710 -1.74 15.07 11.76
CA ASN A 710 -2.83 15.91 11.31
C ASN A 710 -3.58 16.49 12.51
N ALA A 711 -3.98 15.67 13.49
CA ALA A 711 -4.62 16.16 14.72
C ALA A 711 -3.76 17.23 15.43
N ARG A 712 -2.45 16.98 15.58
CA ARG A 712 -1.48 17.90 16.21
C ARG A 712 -1.53 19.29 15.58
N THR A 713 -1.47 19.37 14.26
CA THR A 713 -1.47 20.63 13.51
C THR A 713 -2.73 21.46 13.81
N ARG A 714 -3.90 20.82 13.90
CA ARG A 714 -5.17 21.50 14.21
C ARG A 714 -5.25 21.89 15.69
N LEU A 715 -4.84 21.00 16.61
CA LEU A 715 -4.84 21.27 18.05
C LEU A 715 -3.92 22.45 18.40
N GLU A 716 -2.74 22.52 17.79
CA GLU A 716 -1.82 23.65 17.97
C GLU A 716 -2.39 24.97 17.46
N ALA A 717 -3.13 24.95 16.34
CA ALA A 717 -3.83 26.13 15.87
C ALA A 717 -4.94 26.57 16.83
N LEU A 718 -5.71 25.64 17.39
CA LEU A 718 -6.77 25.91 18.37
C LEU A 718 -6.20 26.42 19.71
N LEU A 719 -5.03 25.93 20.13
CA LEU A 719 -4.37 26.35 21.37
C LEU A 719 -3.89 27.80 21.31
N LYS A 720 -3.61 28.35 20.11
CA LYS A 720 -3.33 29.79 19.94
C LYS A 720 -4.56 30.66 20.21
N ILE A 721 -5.77 30.11 20.00
CA ILE A 721 -7.04 30.82 20.18
C ILE A 721 -7.53 30.68 21.62
N GLN A 722 -7.57 29.46 22.15
CA GLN A 722 -8.03 29.17 23.51
C GLN A 722 -6.95 28.42 24.32
N PRO A 723 -5.88 29.11 24.74
CA PRO A 723 -4.73 28.47 25.38
C PRO A 723 -5.04 27.85 26.76
N ASN A 724 -6.13 28.25 27.39
CA ASN A 724 -6.52 27.83 28.75
C ASN A 724 -7.77 26.92 28.76
N ASN A 725 -8.21 26.42 27.60
CA ASN A 725 -9.32 25.48 27.51
C ASN A 725 -8.87 24.08 27.98
N LEU A 726 -9.49 23.57 29.04
CA LEU A 726 -9.10 22.29 29.66
C LEU A 726 -9.30 21.09 28.75
N GLU A 727 -10.42 21.00 28.02
CA GLU A 727 -10.69 19.89 27.08
C GLU A 727 -9.67 19.89 25.93
N LEU A 728 -9.35 21.08 25.40
CA LEU A 728 -8.36 21.23 24.36
C LEU A 728 -6.95 20.83 24.83
N LEU A 729 -6.56 21.25 26.03
CA LEU A 729 -5.28 20.85 26.63
C LEU A 729 -5.22 19.34 26.87
N THR A 730 -6.33 18.73 27.29
CA THR A 730 -6.44 17.27 27.50
C THR A 730 -6.17 16.54 26.18
N LEU A 731 -6.87 16.92 25.10
CA LEU A 731 -6.73 16.27 23.81
C LEU A 731 -5.35 16.53 23.17
N ALA A 732 -4.80 17.74 23.32
CA ALA A 732 -3.43 18.05 22.89
C ALA A 732 -2.37 17.26 23.68
N GLY A 733 -2.63 17.03 24.97
CA GLY A 733 -1.84 16.16 25.83
C GLY A 733 -1.83 14.71 25.33
N ALA A 734 -3.01 14.13 25.15
CA ALA A 734 -3.19 12.77 24.62
C ALA A 734 -2.52 12.59 23.25
N ASN A 735 -2.69 13.57 22.35
CA ASN A 735 -2.02 13.56 21.04
C ASN A 735 -0.49 13.56 21.15
N ALA A 736 0.09 14.40 22.00
CA ALA A 736 1.53 14.42 22.24
C ALA A 736 2.04 13.11 22.87
N PHE A 737 1.25 12.51 23.77
CA PHE A 737 1.54 11.19 24.33
C PHE A 737 1.58 10.12 23.23
N TRP A 738 0.56 10.02 22.38
CA TRP A 738 0.49 8.98 21.35
C TRP A 738 1.59 9.10 20.28
N LEU A 739 1.91 10.32 19.84
CA LEU A 739 3.09 10.54 18.98
C LEU A 739 4.38 10.10 19.66
N GLY A 740 4.54 10.43 20.96
CA GLY A 740 5.67 9.96 21.75
C GLY A 740 5.70 8.43 21.87
N GLN A 741 4.55 7.79 22.07
CA GLN A 741 4.40 6.35 22.20
C GLN A 741 4.82 5.61 20.92
N LEU A 742 4.48 6.14 19.74
CA LEU A 742 4.89 5.59 18.45
C LEU A 742 6.42 5.57 18.28
N HIS A 743 7.12 6.60 18.75
CA HIS A 743 8.59 6.62 18.76
C HIS A 743 9.16 5.70 19.86
N TYR A 744 8.52 5.67 21.03
CA TYR A 744 8.92 4.83 22.16
C TYR A 744 8.88 3.34 21.79
N ASP A 745 7.85 2.91 21.07
CA ASP A 745 7.69 1.52 20.62
C ASP A 745 8.76 1.11 19.59
N LYS A 746 9.26 2.08 18.81
CA LYS A 746 10.41 1.90 17.91
C LYS A 746 11.77 2.00 18.61
N SER A 747 11.77 2.15 19.94
CA SER A 747 12.97 2.42 20.75
C SER A 747 13.72 3.71 20.36
N ASP A 748 13.04 4.64 19.69
CA ASP A 748 13.57 5.96 19.36
C ASP A 748 13.33 6.93 20.53
N TYR A 749 14.11 6.71 21.58
CA TYR A 749 13.98 7.47 22.82
C TYR A 749 14.38 8.94 22.66
N ALA A 750 15.18 9.28 21.65
CA ALA A 750 15.56 10.65 21.33
C ALA A 750 14.38 11.45 20.78
N ALA A 751 13.58 10.87 19.87
CA ALA A 751 12.35 11.48 19.39
C ALA A 751 11.20 11.42 20.41
N THR A 752 11.20 10.41 21.29
CA THR A 752 10.17 10.26 22.34
C THR A 752 10.19 11.40 23.36
N GLU A 753 11.39 11.77 23.85
CA GLU A 753 11.53 12.72 24.95
C GLU A 753 10.86 14.08 24.74
N PRO A 754 11.06 14.80 23.61
CA PRO A 754 10.40 16.09 23.39
C PRO A 754 8.87 15.99 23.38
N LEU A 755 8.32 14.88 22.87
CA LEU A 755 6.88 14.65 22.81
C LEU A 755 6.29 14.37 24.20
N PHE A 756 6.95 13.54 25.01
CA PHE A 756 6.53 13.32 26.40
C PHE A 756 6.70 14.57 27.27
N LYS A 757 7.74 15.39 27.04
CA LYS A 757 7.87 16.71 27.69
C LYS A 757 6.76 17.67 27.30
N LYS A 758 6.30 17.63 26.04
CA LYS A 758 5.17 18.43 25.57
C LYS A 758 3.85 17.98 26.20
N TYR A 759 3.62 16.67 26.29
CA TYR A 759 2.49 16.12 27.06
C TYR A 759 2.53 16.58 28.52
N HIS A 760 3.70 16.53 29.15
CA HIS A 760 3.90 17.02 30.52
C HIS A 760 3.58 18.51 30.66
N ALA A 761 4.04 19.37 29.74
CA ALA A 761 3.77 20.80 29.77
C ALA A 761 2.26 21.11 29.65
N TYR A 762 1.53 20.40 28.79
CA TYR A 762 0.08 20.56 28.70
C TYR A 762 -0.63 20.12 29.98
N SER A 763 -0.21 18.99 30.55
CA SER A 763 -0.78 18.45 31.79
C SER A 763 -0.48 19.34 33.01
N GLU A 764 0.72 19.91 33.08
CA GLU A 764 1.10 20.88 34.13
C GLU A 764 0.25 22.15 34.01
N LYS A 765 0.03 22.64 32.78
CA LYS A 765 -0.86 23.77 32.55
C LYS A 765 -2.29 23.46 32.98
N MET A 766 -2.84 22.29 32.64
CA MET A 766 -4.17 21.86 33.11
C MET A 766 -4.24 21.83 34.64
N TYR A 767 -3.24 21.22 35.29
CA TYR A 767 -3.16 21.18 36.75
C TYR A 767 -3.06 22.58 37.38
N SER A 768 -2.36 23.52 36.74
CA SER A 768 -2.28 24.91 37.24
C SER A 768 -3.63 25.63 37.17
N LEU A 769 -4.45 25.33 36.15
CA LEU A 769 -5.79 25.90 35.96
C LEU A 769 -6.82 25.25 36.89
N ALA A 770 -6.68 23.95 37.16
CA ALA A 770 -7.62 23.16 37.96
C ALA A 770 -6.90 22.18 38.92
N PRO A 771 -6.23 22.67 39.99
CA PRO A 771 -5.37 21.84 40.85
C PRO A 771 -6.10 20.83 41.73
N ASN A 772 -7.41 20.95 41.84
CA ASN A 772 -8.30 20.06 42.60
C ASN A 772 -9.23 19.24 41.70
N ASP A 773 -9.13 19.39 40.38
CA ASP A 773 -9.86 18.57 39.43
C ASP A 773 -9.21 17.19 39.31
N PHE A 774 -10.04 16.14 39.33
CA PHE A 774 -9.57 14.76 39.29
C PHE A 774 -8.80 14.46 38.00
N ASN A 775 -9.34 14.87 36.84
CA ASN A 775 -8.72 14.57 35.55
C ASN A 775 -7.39 15.32 35.41
N SER A 776 -7.32 16.58 35.81
CA SER A 776 -6.10 17.39 35.75
C SER A 776 -4.98 16.82 36.65
N ILE A 777 -5.31 16.29 37.84
CA ILE A 777 -4.34 15.57 38.68
C ILE A 777 -3.87 14.29 38.01
N MET A 778 -4.78 13.55 37.39
CA MET A 778 -4.48 12.26 36.75
C MET A 778 -3.62 12.43 35.50
N GLU A 779 -3.93 13.38 34.61
CA GLU A 779 -3.11 13.68 33.43
C GLU A 779 -1.68 14.09 33.81
N LEU A 780 -1.51 14.93 34.83
CA LEU A 780 -0.19 15.27 35.33
C LEU A 780 0.54 14.05 35.91
N SER A 781 -0.17 13.17 36.62
CA SER A 781 0.40 11.91 37.10
C SER A 781 0.85 11.00 35.95
N TYR A 782 0.02 10.82 34.93
CA TYR A 782 0.33 9.99 33.76
C TYR A 782 1.52 10.55 32.99
N SER A 783 1.59 11.87 32.77
CA SER A 783 2.76 12.48 32.11
C SER A 783 4.07 12.24 32.86
N HIS A 784 4.07 12.32 34.19
CA HIS A 784 5.21 11.92 35.01
C HIS A 784 5.53 10.43 34.89
N ASN A 785 4.51 9.57 34.79
CA ASN A 785 4.69 8.14 34.58
C ASN A 785 5.36 7.84 33.24
N SER A 786 4.94 8.51 32.16
CA SER A 786 5.50 8.36 30.81
C SER A 786 6.96 8.83 30.73
N LEU A 787 7.28 9.98 31.36
CA LEU A 787 8.68 10.43 31.49
C LEU A 787 9.50 9.44 32.34
N GLY A 788 8.93 8.93 33.44
CA GLY A 788 9.56 7.92 34.28
C GLY A 788 9.90 6.64 33.51
N SER A 789 8.98 6.14 32.69
CA SER A 789 9.21 4.95 31.88
C SER A 789 10.28 5.17 30.80
N LEU A 790 10.30 6.36 30.19
CA LEU A 790 11.36 6.75 29.25
C LEU A 790 12.73 6.77 29.93
N TYR A 791 12.85 7.44 31.09
CA TYR A 791 14.10 7.50 31.81
C TYR A 791 14.58 6.13 32.30
N LEU A 792 13.65 5.24 32.64
CA LEU A 792 13.99 3.85 32.96
C LEU A 792 14.61 3.12 31.76
N LYS A 793 14.07 3.31 30.54
CA LYS A 793 14.65 2.75 29.30
C LYS A 793 16.01 3.33 28.95
N GLN A 794 16.24 4.60 29.29
CA GLN A 794 17.53 5.27 29.12
C GLN A 794 18.54 4.95 30.24
N PHE A 795 18.19 4.08 31.20
CA PHE A 795 18.99 3.77 32.39
C PHE A 795 19.26 4.99 33.30
N ASN A 796 18.45 6.05 33.19
CA ASN A 796 18.49 7.21 34.08
C ASN A 796 17.57 7.00 35.28
N TYR A 797 17.96 6.07 36.16
CA TYR A 797 17.13 5.65 37.30
C TYR A 797 16.85 6.79 38.29
N THR A 798 17.76 7.76 38.43
CA THR A 798 17.55 8.94 39.29
C THR A 798 16.39 9.79 38.79
N ALA A 799 16.36 10.13 37.50
CA ALA A 799 15.25 10.89 36.90
C ALA A 799 13.95 10.08 36.86
N ALA A 800 14.05 8.76 36.62
CA ALA A 800 12.90 7.86 36.68
C ALA A 800 12.28 7.84 38.09
N LYS A 801 13.10 7.70 39.14
CA LYS A 801 12.66 7.71 40.54
C LYS A 801 11.95 9.00 40.90
N GLN A 802 12.53 10.15 40.51
CA GLN A 802 11.91 11.45 40.74
C GLN A 802 10.53 11.54 40.07
N SER A 803 10.42 11.10 38.82
CA SER A 803 9.19 11.18 38.04
C SER A 803 8.11 10.26 38.61
N PHE A 804 8.44 8.99 38.89
CA PHE A 804 7.47 8.06 39.47
C PHE A 804 7.07 8.44 40.89
N THR A 805 7.96 9.03 41.69
CA THR A 805 7.62 9.54 43.03
C THR A 805 6.60 10.67 42.95
N LYS A 806 6.78 11.63 42.01
CA LYS A 806 5.80 12.69 41.75
C LYS A 806 4.47 12.11 41.27
N SER A 807 4.51 11.15 40.35
CA SER A 807 3.32 10.43 39.86
C SER A 807 2.55 9.76 41.00
N LEU A 808 3.24 9.06 41.90
CA LEU A 808 2.63 8.39 43.06
C LEU A 808 2.02 9.39 44.05
N ALA A 809 2.69 10.51 44.32
CA ALA A 809 2.16 11.57 45.18
C ALA A 809 0.85 12.15 44.61
N LEU A 810 0.78 12.38 43.29
CA LEU A 810 -0.43 12.85 42.61
C LEU A 810 -1.56 11.80 42.65
N LYS A 811 -1.26 10.51 42.43
CA LYS A 811 -2.27 9.44 42.55
C LYS A 811 -2.82 9.33 43.96
N ASN A 812 -1.97 9.45 44.98
CA ASN A 812 -2.41 9.49 46.37
C ASN A 812 -3.30 10.72 46.65
N LYS A 813 -3.01 11.87 46.03
CA LYS A 813 -3.88 13.05 46.08
C LYS A 813 -5.24 12.78 45.39
N ALA A 814 -5.24 12.18 44.20
CA ALA A 814 -6.46 11.81 43.47
C ALA A 814 -7.31 10.76 44.23
N LEU A 815 -6.69 9.83 44.95
CA LEU A 815 -7.39 8.84 45.79
C LEU A 815 -8.12 9.50 46.96
N LYS A 816 -7.64 10.63 47.48
CA LYS A 816 -8.40 11.40 48.50
C LYS A 816 -9.71 11.93 47.93
N LEU A 817 -9.78 12.22 46.62
CA LEU A 817 -11.00 12.66 45.94
C LEU A 817 -11.91 11.47 45.57
N LYS A 818 -11.33 10.36 45.13
CA LYS A 818 -12.06 9.14 44.74
C LYS A 818 -11.43 7.88 45.35
N PRO A 819 -11.69 7.56 46.64
CA PRO A 819 -10.99 6.49 47.36
C PRO A 819 -11.18 5.09 46.78
N ASN A 820 -12.36 4.82 46.23
CA ASN A 820 -12.75 3.50 45.73
C ASN A 820 -12.64 3.38 44.20
N ASN A 821 -11.90 4.28 43.54
CA ASN A 821 -11.73 4.20 42.09
C ASN A 821 -10.80 3.02 41.74
N LYS A 822 -11.40 1.94 41.20
CA LYS A 822 -10.70 0.70 40.82
C LYS A 822 -9.48 0.96 39.92
N ASN A 823 -9.65 1.74 38.86
CA ASN A 823 -8.56 1.99 37.91
C ASN A 823 -7.41 2.75 38.57
N LEU A 824 -7.72 3.76 39.39
CA LEU A 824 -6.70 4.52 40.10
C LEU A 824 -5.93 3.67 41.12
N LEU A 825 -6.60 2.77 41.85
CA LEU A 825 -5.93 1.84 42.76
C LEU A 825 -4.99 0.90 42.01
N ARG A 826 -5.40 0.39 40.84
CA ARG A 826 -4.53 -0.40 39.96
C ARG A 826 -3.34 0.41 39.48
N ASP A 827 -3.58 1.61 38.95
CA ASP A 827 -2.52 2.45 38.38
C ASP A 827 -1.52 2.92 39.45
N LYS A 828 -1.96 3.04 40.71
CA LYS A 828 -1.09 3.25 41.87
C LYS A 828 -0.20 2.03 42.11
N ALA A 829 -0.75 0.82 42.17
CA ALA A 829 0.02 -0.41 42.32
C ALA A 829 1.04 -0.58 41.18
N ASP A 830 0.64 -0.29 39.95
CA ASP A 830 1.53 -0.30 38.79
C ASP A 830 2.68 0.71 38.97
N THR A 831 2.40 1.94 39.42
CA THR A 831 3.42 2.97 39.69
C THR A 831 4.40 2.53 40.78
N ILE A 832 3.93 1.85 41.82
CA ILE A 832 4.79 1.26 42.86
C ILE A 832 5.70 0.19 42.25
N SER A 833 5.21 -0.62 41.32
CA SER A 833 6.01 -1.63 40.63
C SER A 833 7.12 -1.01 39.75
N TRP A 834 6.85 0.14 39.12
CA TRP A 834 7.83 0.92 38.37
C TRP A 834 8.90 1.54 39.27
N LEU A 835 8.49 2.07 40.44
CA LEU A 835 9.42 2.52 41.47
C LEU A 835 10.30 1.38 41.97
N ALA A 836 9.72 0.20 42.25
CA ALA A 836 10.46 -0.98 42.67
C ALA A 836 11.53 -1.37 41.64
N LYS A 837 11.17 -1.35 40.35
CA LYS A 837 12.11 -1.61 39.25
C LYS A 837 13.23 -0.58 39.17
N THR A 838 12.92 0.67 39.53
CA THR A 838 13.88 1.77 39.55
C THR A 838 14.84 1.68 40.73
N GLU A 839 14.35 1.36 41.93
CA GLU A 839 15.18 1.09 43.11
C GLU A 839 16.08 -0.12 42.88
N GLU A 840 15.58 -1.15 42.20
CA GLU A 840 16.40 -2.28 41.76
C GLU A 840 17.56 -1.80 40.88
N GLY A 841 17.30 -0.95 39.87
CA GLY A 841 18.34 -0.37 39.01
C GLY A 841 19.36 0.52 39.74
N LEU A 842 18.94 1.16 40.84
CA LEU A 842 19.82 1.92 41.75
C LEU A 842 20.61 1.02 42.72
N GLY A 843 20.37 -0.29 42.71
CA GLY A 843 21.05 -1.26 43.58
C GLY A 843 20.39 -1.45 44.95
N ASP A 844 19.22 -0.85 45.21
CA ASP A 844 18.48 -1.02 46.47
C ASP A 844 17.52 -2.22 46.40
N PHE A 845 18.10 -3.41 46.60
CA PHE A 845 17.38 -4.68 46.55
C PHE A 845 16.21 -4.76 47.55
N ASN A 846 16.42 -4.31 48.79
CA ASN A 846 15.43 -4.45 49.86
C ASN A 846 14.25 -3.50 49.65
N ALA A 847 14.51 -2.26 49.22
CA ALA A 847 13.46 -1.31 48.88
C ALA A 847 12.62 -1.84 47.70
N ALA A 848 13.27 -2.35 46.66
CA ALA A 848 12.59 -2.95 45.50
C ALA A 848 11.67 -4.10 45.91
N LEU A 849 12.17 -5.05 46.71
CA LEU A 849 11.37 -6.18 47.18
C LEU A 849 10.17 -5.72 48.03
N THR A 850 10.39 -4.79 48.95
CA THR A 850 9.32 -4.23 49.80
C THR A 850 8.23 -3.55 48.98
N MET A 851 8.62 -2.76 47.97
CA MET A 851 7.67 -2.11 47.06
C MET A 851 6.87 -3.13 46.25
N TYR A 852 7.49 -4.17 45.71
CA TYR A 852 6.76 -5.24 45.03
C TYR A 852 5.80 -5.99 45.96
N VAL A 853 6.17 -6.22 47.22
CA VAL A 853 5.28 -6.82 48.23
C VAL A 853 4.06 -5.92 48.46
N ASN A 854 4.28 -4.61 48.66
CA ASN A 854 3.21 -3.63 48.84
C ASN A 854 2.25 -3.59 47.63
N ALA A 855 2.80 -3.55 46.40
CA ALA A 855 1.99 -3.58 45.18
C ALA A 855 1.17 -4.87 45.06
N SER A 856 1.76 -6.04 45.37
CA SER A 856 1.03 -7.32 45.32
C SER A 856 -0.07 -7.41 46.37
N SER A 857 0.13 -6.81 47.54
CA SER A 857 -0.88 -6.75 48.60
C SER A 857 -2.07 -5.88 48.18
N GLU A 858 -1.80 -4.71 47.59
CA GLU A 858 -2.85 -3.82 47.06
C GLU A 858 -3.67 -4.52 45.95
N LEU A 859 -3.00 -5.16 44.99
CA LEU A 859 -3.67 -5.90 43.91
C LEU A 859 -4.44 -7.12 44.42
N SER A 860 -3.91 -7.86 45.40
CA SER A 860 -4.61 -9.01 45.99
C SER A 860 -5.88 -8.58 46.72
N ASN A 861 -5.84 -7.46 47.45
CA ASN A 861 -7.02 -6.89 48.11
C ASN A 861 -8.07 -6.44 47.09
N MET A 862 -7.65 -5.91 45.93
CA MET A 862 -8.58 -5.55 44.86
C MET A 862 -9.26 -6.78 44.24
N LEU A 863 -8.53 -7.88 44.04
CA LEU A 863 -9.08 -9.12 43.48
C LEU A 863 -10.13 -9.79 44.39
N LEU A 864 -10.12 -9.52 45.70
CA LEU A 864 -11.23 -9.94 46.58
C LEU A 864 -12.57 -9.31 46.17
N ASN A 865 -12.55 -8.08 45.66
CA ASN A 865 -13.74 -7.35 45.23
C ASN A 865 -14.02 -7.51 43.73
N TYR A 866 -13.01 -7.86 42.94
CA TYR A 866 -13.08 -7.98 41.48
C TYR A 866 -12.40 -9.27 40.98
N PRO A 867 -12.92 -10.46 41.35
CA PRO A 867 -12.25 -11.73 41.06
C PRO A 867 -12.12 -12.03 39.56
N ASP A 868 -13.06 -11.53 38.75
CA ASP A 868 -13.14 -11.77 37.31
C ASP A 868 -12.40 -10.72 36.46
N ASP A 869 -11.48 -9.95 37.06
CA ASP A 869 -10.69 -8.94 36.33
C ASP A 869 -9.34 -9.49 35.88
N ALA A 870 -9.26 -9.87 34.61
CA ALA A 870 -8.05 -10.40 33.98
C ALA A 870 -6.88 -9.41 34.04
N SER A 871 -7.15 -8.10 34.02
CA SER A 871 -6.11 -7.08 34.09
C SER A 871 -5.45 -7.04 35.47
N LEU A 872 -6.24 -7.13 36.54
CA LEU A 872 -5.73 -7.20 37.90
C LEU A 872 -4.96 -8.50 38.14
N SER A 873 -5.49 -9.63 37.66
CA SER A 873 -4.80 -10.93 37.70
C SER A 873 -3.44 -10.87 37.00
N SER A 874 -3.38 -10.23 35.83
CA SER A 874 -2.14 -10.07 35.09
C SER A 874 -1.12 -9.18 35.80
N SER A 875 -1.52 -8.01 36.33
CA SER A 875 -0.63 -7.13 37.12
C SER A 875 -0.13 -7.82 38.39
N LEU A 876 -0.99 -8.61 39.07
CA LEU A 876 -0.60 -9.36 40.26
C LEU A 876 0.41 -10.46 39.90
N ALA A 877 0.16 -11.22 38.84
CA ALA A 877 1.08 -12.24 38.35
C ALA A 877 2.45 -11.65 37.99
N TYR A 878 2.47 -10.49 37.31
CA TYR A 878 3.70 -9.76 37.02
C TYR A 878 4.45 -9.37 38.30
N THR A 879 3.73 -8.89 39.31
CA THR A 879 4.35 -8.47 40.58
C THR A 879 4.96 -9.67 41.32
N TYR A 880 4.26 -10.81 41.35
CA TYR A 880 4.79 -12.05 41.93
C TYR A 880 6.02 -12.56 41.20
N ILE A 881 6.06 -12.52 39.85
CA ILE A 881 7.26 -12.96 39.13
C ILE A 881 8.44 -12.02 39.37
N GLN A 882 8.24 -10.70 39.55
CA GLN A 882 9.35 -9.81 39.91
C GLN A 882 9.90 -10.11 41.31
N GLN A 883 9.03 -10.42 42.30
CA GLN A 883 9.47 -10.88 43.62
C GLN A 883 10.30 -12.17 43.49
N SER A 884 9.82 -13.12 42.69
CA SER A 884 10.54 -14.37 42.41
C SER A 884 11.92 -14.11 41.79
N TYR A 885 12.02 -13.21 40.80
CA TYR A 885 13.29 -12.84 40.18
C TYR A 885 14.30 -12.32 41.20
N LEU A 886 13.90 -11.41 42.10
CA LEU A 886 14.78 -10.89 43.15
C LEU A 886 15.19 -11.98 44.15
N LEU A 887 14.23 -12.76 44.64
CA LEU A 887 14.48 -13.83 45.61
C LEU A 887 15.34 -14.97 45.04
N SER A 888 15.33 -15.19 43.72
CA SER A 888 16.07 -16.29 43.09
C SER A 888 17.60 -16.22 43.24
N TYR A 889 18.13 -15.04 43.55
CA TYR A 889 19.54 -14.83 43.82
C TYR A 889 19.96 -15.27 45.23
N LEU A 890 19.01 -15.43 46.15
CA LEU A 890 19.29 -15.95 47.48
C LEU A 890 19.60 -17.46 47.40
N PRO A 891 20.43 -17.99 48.32
CA PRO A 891 20.77 -19.42 48.36
C PRO A 891 19.53 -20.33 48.49
N ASN A 892 18.55 -19.92 49.30
CA ASN A 892 17.28 -20.64 49.43
C ASN A 892 16.32 -20.23 48.31
N ARG A 893 16.19 -21.09 47.28
CA ARG A 893 15.30 -20.86 46.13
C ARG A 893 13.82 -21.16 46.41
N GLN A 894 13.46 -21.70 47.58
CA GLN A 894 12.07 -22.08 47.88
C GLN A 894 11.10 -20.90 47.82
N ALA A 895 11.45 -19.77 48.46
CA ALA A 895 10.62 -18.57 48.42
C ALA A 895 10.47 -18.01 46.99
N ALA A 896 11.53 -18.11 46.17
CA ALA A 896 11.46 -17.73 44.77
C ALA A 896 10.53 -18.66 43.97
N TYR A 897 10.61 -19.97 44.20
CA TYR A 897 9.74 -20.96 43.56
C TYR A 897 8.26 -20.72 43.90
N GLU A 898 7.93 -20.51 45.17
CA GLU A 898 6.56 -20.23 45.63
C GLU A 898 6.00 -18.98 44.97
N LYS A 899 6.79 -17.91 44.85
CA LYS A 899 6.38 -16.70 44.12
C LYS A 899 6.21 -16.93 42.63
N ALA A 900 7.07 -17.73 42.00
CA ALA A 900 6.89 -18.10 40.59
C ALA A 900 5.62 -18.93 40.39
N GLN A 901 5.32 -19.87 41.29
CA GLN A 901 4.09 -20.66 41.27
C GLN A 901 2.85 -19.79 41.44
N GLN A 902 2.88 -18.84 42.38
CA GLN A 902 1.79 -17.85 42.54
C GLN A 902 1.59 -17.05 41.24
N ALA A 903 2.67 -16.62 40.58
CA ALA A 903 2.59 -15.93 39.30
C ALA A 903 1.98 -16.79 38.20
N THR A 904 2.45 -18.03 38.01
CA THR A 904 1.94 -18.98 37.01
C THR A 904 0.46 -19.29 37.20
N ASN A 905 0.03 -19.54 38.45
CA ASN A 905 -1.37 -19.82 38.75
C ASN A 905 -2.25 -18.58 38.49
N THR A 906 -1.80 -17.40 38.90
CA THR A 906 -2.56 -16.16 38.73
C THR A 906 -2.72 -15.78 37.26
N ILE A 907 -1.68 -15.95 36.43
CA ILE A 907 -1.78 -15.68 34.99
C ILE A 907 -2.65 -16.74 34.28
N ASN A 908 -2.64 -17.99 34.74
CA ASN A 908 -3.53 -19.02 34.22
C ASN A 908 -5.01 -18.66 34.44
N ASN A 909 -5.35 -18.08 35.60
CA ASN A 909 -6.71 -17.57 35.84
C ASN A 909 -7.10 -16.46 34.84
N ALA A 910 -6.16 -15.59 34.45
CA ALA A 910 -6.41 -14.58 33.41
C ALA A 910 -6.63 -15.21 32.02
N ILE A 911 -5.92 -16.31 31.69
CA ILE A 911 -6.15 -17.06 30.44
C ILE A 911 -7.56 -17.63 30.38
N LEU A 912 -8.10 -18.12 31.49
CA LEU A 912 -9.46 -18.66 31.53
C LEU A 912 -10.52 -17.60 31.17
N GLN A 913 -10.23 -16.33 31.43
CA GLN A 913 -11.12 -15.20 31.13
C GLN A 913 -10.96 -14.67 29.69
N ASP A 914 -9.73 -14.66 29.17
CA ASP A 914 -9.45 -14.32 27.76
C ASP A 914 -8.46 -15.32 27.12
N PRO A 915 -8.98 -16.46 26.62
CA PRO A 915 -8.15 -17.51 26.05
C PRO A 915 -7.43 -17.11 24.77
N LYS A 916 -7.87 -16.04 24.09
CA LYS A 916 -7.30 -15.56 22.83
C LYS A 916 -6.14 -14.58 23.02
N SER A 917 -5.94 -14.09 24.25
CA SER A 917 -4.85 -13.17 24.56
C SER A 917 -3.49 -13.86 24.42
N LYS A 918 -2.78 -13.55 23.32
CA LYS A 918 -1.40 -14.00 23.10
C LYS A 918 -0.48 -13.60 24.27
N TYR A 919 -0.66 -12.39 24.81
CA TYR A 919 0.12 -11.90 25.94
C TYR A 919 -0.02 -12.78 27.20
N PHE A 920 -1.23 -13.27 27.50
CA PHE A 920 -1.44 -14.14 28.66
C PHE A 920 -0.80 -15.51 28.43
N GLN A 921 -0.93 -16.08 27.23
CA GLN A 921 -0.29 -17.34 26.86
C GLN A 921 1.25 -17.24 26.93
N ASP A 922 1.84 -16.22 26.32
CA ASP A 922 3.30 -15.97 26.34
C ASP A 922 3.82 -15.81 27.79
N SER A 923 3.05 -15.08 28.62
CA SER A 923 3.38 -14.88 30.04
C SER A 923 3.31 -16.18 30.84
N TYR A 924 2.28 -17.00 30.61
CA TYR A 924 2.11 -18.29 31.29
C TYR A 924 3.28 -19.23 31.03
N TYR A 925 3.62 -19.48 29.76
CA TYR A 925 4.73 -20.40 29.43
C TYR A 925 6.07 -19.87 29.92
N ARG A 926 6.28 -18.55 29.90
CA ARG A 926 7.47 -17.93 30.48
C ARG A 926 7.54 -18.14 32.00
N PHE A 927 6.44 -17.93 32.72
CA PHE A 927 6.41 -18.08 34.17
C PHE A 927 6.54 -19.56 34.57
N LEU A 928 5.89 -20.46 33.84
CA LEU A 928 6.01 -21.90 34.04
C LEU A 928 7.44 -22.40 33.80
N ALA A 929 8.10 -21.99 32.71
CA ALA A 929 9.49 -22.33 32.45
C ALA A 929 10.43 -21.84 33.59
N TYR A 930 10.20 -20.61 34.05
CA TYR A 930 10.98 -20.03 35.14
C TYR A 930 10.71 -20.71 36.50
N GLN A 931 9.45 -21.03 36.80
CA GLN A 931 9.06 -21.79 37.99
C GLN A 931 9.74 -23.17 38.00
N LEU A 932 9.66 -23.92 36.90
CA LEU A 932 10.28 -25.24 36.81
C LEU A 932 11.81 -25.16 36.95
N MET A 933 12.43 -24.11 36.40
CA MET A 933 13.87 -23.83 36.57
C MET A 933 14.26 -23.67 38.05
N LEU A 934 13.38 -23.11 38.89
CA LEU A 934 13.61 -22.93 40.32
C LEU A 934 13.31 -24.19 41.17
N SER A 935 12.63 -25.19 40.62
CA SER A 935 12.25 -26.40 41.36
C SER A 935 13.47 -27.16 41.88
N ALA A 936 13.40 -27.58 43.15
CA ALA A 936 14.41 -28.43 43.77
C ALA A 936 14.37 -29.88 43.24
N ASP A 937 13.25 -30.30 42.64
CA ASP A 937 13.10 -31.63 42.06
C ASP A 937 14.02 -31.80 40.85
N LYS A 938 14.85 -32.84 40.89
CA LYS A 938 15.83 -33.17 39.86
C LYS A 938 15.25 -34.00 38.71
N ASN A 939 14.04 -34.53 38.85
CA ASN A 939 13.36 -35.21 37.77
C ASN A 939 12.91 -34.24 36.67
N ILE A 940 12.81 -34.75 35.44
CA ILE A 940 12.28 -33.97 34.32
C ILE A 940 10.75 -33.97 34.42
N ASN A 941 10.18 -32.80 34.72
CA ASN A 941 8.74 -32.58 34.72
C ASN A 941 8.14 -32.68 33.31
N GLU A 942 6.98 -33.34 33.17
CA GLU A 942 6.29 -33.57 31.90
C GLU A 942 5.85 -32.27 31.20
N GLN A 943 5.49 -31.24 31.97
CA GLN A 943 5.05 -29.94 31.45
C GLN A 943 6.13 -29.22 30.61
N VAL A 944 7.40 -29.63 30.74
CA VAL A 944 8.50 -29.13 29.90
C VAL A 944 8.26 -29.41 28.41
N ASN A 945 7.63 -30.53 28.08
CA ASN A 945 7.33 -30.87 26.69
C ASN A 945 6.32 -29.89 26.08
N GLU A 946 5.36 -29.40 26.86
CA GLU A 946 4.40 -28.38 26.43
C GLU A 946 5.10 -27.05 26.16
N ILE A 947 6.03 -26.64 27.04
CA ILE A 947 6.81 -25.41 26.85
C ILE A 947 7.66 -25.51 25.57
N ILE A 948 8.35 -26.64 25.35
CA ILE A 948 9.17 -26.84 24.14
C ILE A 948 8.30 -26.77 22.88
N LYS A 949 7.13 -27.41 22.89
CA LYS A 949 6.18 -27.36 21.78
C LYS A 949 5.71 -25.93 21.51
N PHE A 950 5.43 -25.17 22.57
CA PHE A 950 5.04 -23.77 22.47
C PHE A 950 6.16 -22.92 21.85
N VAL A 951 7.40 -23.02 22.35
CA VAL A 951 8.53 -22.23 21.84
C VAL A 951 8.88 -22.58 20.39
N LYS A 952 8.81 -23.86 19.98
CA LYS A 952 9.07 -24.28 18.60
C LYS A 952 8.15 -23.65 17.56
N ASN A 953 6.97 -23.17 17.96
CA ASN A 953 5.99 -22.55 17.08
C ASN A 953 6.06 -21.02 17.07
N GLN A 954 7.08 -20.42 17.67
CA GLN A 954 7.25 -18.97 17.80
C GLN A 954 8.58 -18.51 17.21
N TYR A 955 8.63 -17.24 16.80
CA TYR A 955 9.88 -16.58 16.42
C TYR A 955 10.59 -16.00 17.65
N PHE A 956 11.92 -15.99 17.65
CA PHE A 956 12.72 -15.36 18.71
C PHE A 956 12.85 -13.84 18.49
N ASP A 957 11.75 -13.17 18.21
CA ASP A 957 11.67 -11.72 17.92
C ASP A 957 11.37 -10.85 19.17
N ASN A 958 11.07 -11.50 20.31
CA ASN A 958 10.67 -10.80 21.51
C ASN A 958 11.27 -11.39 22.80
N LYS A 959 11.34 -10.53 23.82
CA LYS A 959 11.93 -10.84 25.13
C LYS A 959 11.23 -11.98 25.87
N PHE A 960 9.95 -12.26 25.61
CA PHE A 960 9.22 -13.30 26.34
C PHE A 960 9.70 -14.69 25.90
N ILE A 961 9.65 -14.97 24.59
CA ILE A 961 10.03 -16.27 24.03
C ILE A 961 11.52 -16.56 24.28
N ILE A 962 12.39 -15.56 24.09
CA ILE A 962 13.83 -15.69 24.37
C ILE A 962 14.08 -16.06 25.84
N ASN A 963 13.41 -15.37 26.79
CA ASN A 963 13.60 -15.70 28.22
C ASN A 963 13.04 -17.08 28.58
N THR A 964 11.96 -17.53 27.94
CA THR A 964 11.41 -18.89 28.12
C THR A 964 12.46 -19.93 27.71
N GLN A 965 13.08 -19.75 26.53
CA GLN A 965 14.13 -20.64 26.05
C GLN A 965 15.38 -20.63 26.96
N VAL A 966 15.81 -19.44 27.40
CA VAL A 966 16.92 -19.29 28.37
C VAL A 966 16.63 -20.01 29.69
N SER A 967 15.39 -19.93 30.19
CA SER A 967 14.97 -20.67 31.39
C SER A 967 14.96 -22.19 31.18
N LEU A 968 14.54 -22.68 30.00
CA LEU A 968 14.61 -24.10 29.66
C LEU A 968 16.07 -24.62 29.58
N ILE A 969 16.97 -23.84 28.98
CA ILE A 969 18.40 -24.19 28.92
C ILE A 969 18.94 -24.34 30.35
N HIS A 970 18.67 -23.36 31.23
CA HIS A 970 19.10 -23.42 32.63
C HIS A 970 18.46 -24.60 33.38
N TYR A 971 17.19 -24.90 33.11
CA TYR A 971 16.46 -26.03 33.70
C TYR A 971 17.12 -27.38 33.40
N PHE A 972 17.55 -27.60 32.15
CA PHE A 972 18.20 -28.85 31.74
C PHE A 972 19.65 -28.95 32.22
N ILE A 973 20.38 -27.84 32.35
CA ILE A 973 21.71 -27.81 32.98
C ILE A 973 21.62 -28.27 34.44
N ASP A 974 20.68 -27.74 35.21
CA ASP A 974 20.52 -28.06 36.65
C ASP A 974 20.12 -29.53 36.92
N ARG A 975 19.72 -30.26 35.87
CA ARG A 975 19.31 -31.69 35.86
C ARG A 975 20.25 -32.57 35.05
N LEU A 976 21.48 -32.12 34.81
CA LEU A 976 22.55 -32.86 34.15
C LEU A 976 22.20 -33.36 32.72
N SER A 977 21.20 -32.75 32.07
CA SER A 977 20.80 -33.06 30.70
C SER A 977 21.51 -32.11 29.71
N GLN A 978 22.85 -32.14 29.71
CA GLN A 978 23.68 -31.18 28.96
C GLN A 978 23.39 -31.19 27.46
N HIS A 979 23.14 -32.37 26.86
CA HIS A 979 22.81 -32.48 25.44
C HIS A 979 21.57 -31.66 25.07
N LYS A 980 20.47 -31.79 25.83
CA LYS A 980 19.23 -31.02 25.58
C LYS A 980 19.45 -29.52 25.79
N ALA A 981 20.21 -29.14 26.82
CA ALA A 981 20.54 -27.74 27.05
C ALA A 981 21.33 -27.14 25.87
N GLN A 982 22.27 -27.90 25.30
CA GLN A 982 23.09 -27.48 24.18
C GLN A 982 22.29 -27.41 22.87
N GLU A 983 21.39 -28.36 22.62
CA GLU A 983 20.45 -28.33 21.50
C GLU A 983 19.59 -27.05 21.52
N LEU A 984 18.99 -26.74 22.68
CA LEU A 984 18.16 -25.55 22.85
C LEU A 984 18.96 -24.24 22.73
N LEU A 985 20.20 -24.23 23.19
CA LEU A 985 21.11 -23.09 23.07
C LEU A 985 21.52 -22.85 21.61
N ILE A 986 21.88 -23.91 20.87
CA ILE A 986 22.21 -23.81 19.45
C ILE A 986 21.01 -23.29 18.67
N ALA A 987 19.82 -23.83 18.92
CA ALA A 987 18.59 -23.38 18.27
C ALA A 987 18.26 -21.91 18.55
N LEU A 988 18.61 -21.39 19.73
CA LEU A 988 18.46 -19.97 20.06
C LEU A 988 19.47 -19.11 19.30
N GLU A 989 20.76 -19.48 19.31
CA GLU A 989 21.83 -18.68 18.71
C GLU A 989 21.83 -18.71 17.16
N SER A 990 21.29 -19.78 16.55
CA SER A 990 21.18 -19.91 15.10
C SER A 990 19.97 -19.20 14.50
N ASP A 991 19.03 -18.72 15.32
CA ASP A 991 17.84 -18.01 14.85
C ASP A 991 18.18 -16.56 14.45
N THR A 992 17.77 -16.17 13.24
CA THR A 992 18.04 -14.84 12.69
C THR A 992 17.30 -13.73 13.44
N ASN A 993 16.08 -13.98 13.92
CA ASN A 993 15.30 -13.01 14.71
C ASN A 993 15.97 -12.77 16.07
N TYR A 994 16.50 -13.83 16.70
CA TYR A 994 17.29 -13.68 17.93
C TYR A 994 18.52 -12.80 17.70
N GLN A 995 19.27 -13.03 16.63
CA GLN A 995 20.46 -12.24 16.29
C GLN A 995 20.12 -10.77 16.06
N GLU A 996 19.05 -10.49 15.30
CA GLU A 996 18.58 -9.13 15.05
C GLU A 996 18.08 -8.45 16.34
N TYR A 997 17.28 -9.16 17.14
CA TYR A 997 16.78 -8.68 18.42
C TYR A 997 17.95 -8.26 19.32
N ILE A 998 18.94 -9.13 19.47
CA ILE A 998 20.11 -8.86 20.31
C ILE A 998 20.93 -7.68 19.77
N ALA A 999 21.18 -7.62 18.45
CA ALA A 999 21.89 -6.50 17.84
C ALA A 999 21.20 -5.16 18.14
N ASN A 1000 19.86 -5.12 18.08
CA ASN A 1000 19.08 -3.92 18.40
C ASN A 1000 19.11 -3.58 19.91
N GLN A 1001 19.02 -4.57 20.80
CA GLN A 1001 19.15 -4.32 22.24
C GLN A 1001 20.55 -3.81 22.63
N MET A 1002 21.60 -4.33 22.00
CA MET A 1002 22.98 -3.88 22.23
C MET A 1002 23.19 -2.42 21.80
N LYS A 1003 22.51 -1.94 20.74
CA LYS A 1003 22.55 -0.53 20.32
C LYS A 1003 22.01 0.43 21.38
N ILE A 1004 20.97 0.01 22.12
CA ILE A 1004 20.36 0.80 23.20
C ILE A 1004 20.98 0.53 24.58
N GLY A 1005 21.94 -0.41 24.67
CA GLY A 1005 22.70 -0.70 25.88
C GLY A 1005 22.11 -1.77 26.82
N ASP A 1006 21.00 -2.44 26.45
CA ASP A 1006 20.45 -3.59 27.20
C ASP A 1006 21.21 -4.88 26.84
N ASN A 1007 22.29 -5.17 27.57
CA ASN A 1007 23.10 -6.37 27.36
C ASN A 1007 22.68 -7.56 28.25
N ILE A 1008 21.53 -7.51 28.94
CA ILE A 1008 21.17 -8.52 29.95
C ILE A 1008 21.09 -9.94 29.36
N ILE A 1009 20.47 -10.11 28.19
CA ILE A 1009 20.34 -11.43 27.55
C ILE A 1009 21.70 -11.96 27.07
N PRO A 1010 22.52 -11.18 26.33
CA PRO A 1010 23.88 -11.58 25.98
C PRO A 1010 24.73 -12.02 27.17
N ILE A 1011 24.63 -11.32 28.31
CA ILE A 1011 25.34 -11.68 29.54
C ILE A 1011 24.91 -13.07 30.01
N ARG A 1012 23.60 -13.32 30.13
CA ARG A 1012 23.06 -14.61 30.59
C ARG A 1012 23.41 -15.75 29.65
N VAL A 1013 23.34 -15.54 28.33
CA VAL A 1013 23.66 -16.55 27.32
C VAL A 1013 25.15 -16.92 27.36
N ASN A 1014 26.06 -15.94 27.44
CA ASN A 1014 27.49 -16.23 27.58
C ASN A 1014 27.80 -16.99 28.89
N LEU A 1015 27.12 -16.69 29.99
CA LEU A 1015 27.26 -17.45 31.23
C LEU A 1015 26.75 -18.89 31.11
N LEU A 1016 25.66 -19.13 30.37
CA LEU A 1016 25.19 -20.49 30.07
C LEU A 1016 26.19 -21.25 29.19
N LYS A 1017 26.80 -20.58 28.21
CA LYS A 1017 27.88 -21.15 27.37
C LYS A 1017 29.09 -21.54 28.20
N ALA A 1018 29.50 -20.70 29.14
CA ALA A 1018 30.58 -20.99 30.07
C ALA A 1018 30.26 -22.16 31.02
N LYS A 1019 28.99 -22.37 31.40
CA LYS A 1019 28.57 -23.55 32.18
C LYS A 1019 28.59 -24.84 31.35
N LEU A 1020 28.28 -24.76 30.06
CA LEU A 1020 28.22 -25.91 29.15
C LEU A 1020 29.57 -26.25 28.49
N SER A 1021 30.57 -25.37 28.58
CA SER A 1021 31.86 -25.57 27.94
C SER A 1021 32.61 -26.79 28.52
N THR A 1022 33.20 -27.59 27.64
CA THR A 1022 33.97 -28.79 28.01
C THR A 1022 35.45 -28.50 28.24
N THR A 1023 35.95 -27.32 27.85
CA THR A 1023 37.35 -26.92 28.00
C THR A 1023 37.50 -25.64 28.82
N SER A 1024 38.57 -25.56 29.61
CA SER A 1024 38.88 -24.36 30.42
C SER A 1024 39.05 -23.11 29.54
N LYS A 1025 39.62 -23.26 28.35
CA LYS A 1025 39.84 -22.14 27.41
C LYS A 1025 38.54 -21.57 26.86
N GLN A 1026 37.58 -22.42 26.48
CA GLN A 1026 36.26 -21.96 26.03
C GLN A 1026 35.48 -21.32 27.19
N ARG A 1027 35.54 -21.91 28.38
CA ARG A 1027 34.93 -21.35 29.59
C ARG A 1027 35.41 -19.92 29.85
N GLU A 1028 36.73 -19.74 29.85
CA GLU A 1028 37.36 -18.44 30.05
C GLU A 1028 36.94 -17.44 28.97
N GLN A 1029 36.94 -17.85 27.70
CA GLN A 1029 36.51 -16.98 26.60
C GLN A 1029 35.06 -16.51 26.75
N PHE A 1030 34.13 -17.41 27.09
CA PHE A 1030 32.73 -17.03 27.31
C PHE A 1030 32.57 -16.13 28.54
N CYS A 1031 33.33 -16.36 29.61
CA CYS A 1031 33.36 -15.46 30.77
C CYS A 1031 33.94 -14.08 30.40
N LEU A 1032 34.95 -13.98 29.55
CA LEU A 1032 35.47 -12.71 29.03
C LEU A 1032 34.44 -11.97 28.16
N ASN A 1033 33.74 -12.69 27.28
CA ASN A 1033 32.65 -12.10 26.47
C ASN A 1033 31.53 -11.56 27.35
N ALA A 1034 31.15 -12.31 28.40
CA ALA A 1034 30.20 -11.86 29.40
C ALA A 1034 30.72 -10.62 30.14
N LEU A 1035 31.99 -10.58 30.55
CA LEU A 1035 32.60 -9.42 31.23
C LEU A 1035 32.49 -8.16 30.37
N GLN A 1036 32.85 -8.26 29.08
CA GLN A 1036 32.82 -7.14 28.15
C GLN A 1036 31.39 -6.58 27.97
N ALA A 1037 30.39 -7.46 27.96
CA ALA A 1037 28.99 -7.07 27.90
C ALA A 1037 28.51 -6.43 29.22
N ILE A 1038 28.91 -6.99 30.37
CA ILE A 1038 28.52 -6.47 31.70
C ILE A 1038 29.10 -5.08 31.95
N ILE A 1039 30.39 -4.84 31.69
CA ILE A 1039 31.05 -3.57 32.02
C ILE A 1039 30.29 -2.39 31.39
N LYS A 1040 29.88 -2.52 30.13
CA LYS A 1040 29.11 -1.48 29.42
C LYS A 1040 27.76 -1.15 30.08
N THR A 1041 27.13 -2.12 30.73
CA THR A 1041 25.82 -1.96 31.38
C THR A 1041 25.95 -1.61 32.86
N ALA A 1042 26.98 -2.11 33.54
CA ALA A 1042 27.23 -1.90 34.97
C ALA A 1042 27.55 -0.45 35.35
N GLU A 1043 27.99 0.37 34.39
CA GLU A 1043 28.14 1.83 34.59
C GLU A 1043 26.80 2.53 34.82
N LYS A 1044 25.70 1.97 34.29
CA LYS A 1044 24.38 2.61 34.29
C LYS A 1044 23.36 1.88 35.17
N ASP A 1045 23.46 0.56 35.29
CA ASP A 1045 22.55 -0.30 36.04
C ASP A 1045 23.29 -1.04 37.16
N GLN A 1046 22.95 -0.70 38.40
CA GLN A 1046 23.54 -1.27 39.62
C GLN A 1046 22.70 -2.42 40.19
N SER A 1047 21.70 -2.91 39.46
CA SER A 1047 20.84 -3.98 39.92
C SER A 1047 21.57 -5.27 40.22
N VAL A 1048 20.94 -6.08 41.07
CA VAL A 1048 21.39 -7.46 41.34
C VAL A 1048 21.49 -8.28 40.06
N ARG A 1049 20.70 -7.96 39.02
CA ARG A 1049 20.75 -8.63 37.71
C ARG A 1049 22.05 -8.38 36.95
N ILE A 1050 22.80 -7.35 37.31
CA ILE A 1050 24.08 -6.99 36.70
C ILE A 1050 25.23 -7.32 37.65
N THR A 1051 25.12 -6.91 38.92
CA THR A 1051 26.16 -7.09 39.93
C THR A 1051 26.38 -8.57 40.29
N TYR A 1052 25.34 -9.41 40.34
CA TYR A 1052 25.53 -10.84 40.59
C TYR A 1052 26.25 -11.56 39.45
N PRO A 1053 25.81 -11.46 38.17
CA PRO A 1053 26.59 -12.00 37.04
C PRO A 1053 28.01 -11.45 36.98
N LEU A 1054 28.25 -10.20 37.37
CA LEU A 1054 29.59 -9.63 37.42
C LEU A 1054 30.49 -10.43 38.38
N VAL A 1055 30.01 -10.71 39.61
CA VAL A 1055 30.77 -11.54 40.56
C VAL A 1055 30.94 -12.98 40.05
N GLN A 1056 29.95 -13.54 39.36
CA GLN A 1056 30.09 -14.87 38.73
C GLN A 1056 31.19 -14.89 37.67
N VAL A 1057 31.25 -13.87 36.82
CA VAL A 1057 32.27 -13.74 35.78
C VAL A 1057 33.66 -13.57 36.38
N TYR A 1058 33.82 -12.66 37.36
CA TYR A 1058 35.11 -12.48 38.03
C TYR A 1058 35.54 -13.73 38.80
N THR A 1059 34.61 -14.48 39.38
CA THR A 1059 34.90 -15.78 40.01
C THR A 1059 35.30 -16.83 38.98
N CYS A 1060 34.63 -16.87 37.82
CA CYS A 1060 34.98 -17.74 36.69
C CYS A 1060 36.40 -17.48 36.18
N LEU A 1061 36.83 -16.23 36.17
CA LEU A 1061 38.16 -15.79 35.72
C LEU A 1061 39.22 -15.80 36.84
N ASN A 1062 38.90 -16.28 38.05
CA ASN A 1062 39.77 -16.22 39.23
C ASN A 1062 40.28 -14.81 39.60
N ARG A 1063 39.44 -13.78 39.36
CA ARG A 1063 39.73 -12.36 39.57
C ARG A 1063 38.81 -11.70 40.60
N ALA A 1064 38.12 -12.49 41.44
CA ALA A 1064 37.11 -11.99 42.38
C ALA A 1064 37.63 -10.92 43.36
N ASP A 1065 38.93 -10.89 43.64
CA ASP A 1065 39.58 -9.91 44.51
C ASP A 1065 39.67 -8.50 43.89
N GLU A 1066 39.41 -8.35 42.59
CA GLU A 1066 39.39 -7.05 41.91
C GLU A 1066 38.12 -6.24 42.18
N ILE A 1067 37.04 -6.89 42.64
CA ILE A 1067 35.73 -6.25 42.92
C ILE A 1067 35.21 -6.49 44.34
N PRO A 1068 36.04 -6.26 45.39
CA PRO A 1068 35.74 -6.69 46.75
C PRO A 1068 34.52 -5.97 47.33
N LYS A 1069 34.29 -4.71 46.95
CA LYS A 1069 33.14 -3.91 47.40
C LYS A 1069 31.81 -4.46 46.88
N ILE A 1070 31.75 -4.80 45.58
CA ILE A 1070 30.52 -5.32 44.95
C ILE A 1070 30.18 -6.69 45.56
N LYS A 1071 31.18 -7.57 45.69
CA LYS A 1071 31.02 -8.88 46.33
C LYS A 1071 30.54 -8.76 47.77
N ALA A 1072 31.16 -7.87 48.57
CA ALA A 1072 30.75 -7.65 49.95
C ALA A 1072 29.32 -7.12 50.08
N ASN A 1073 28.88 -6.23 49.18
CA ASN A 1073 27.51 -5.73 49.16
C ASN A 1073 26.49 -6.84 48.88
N LEU A 1074 26.76 -7.74 47.92
CA LEU A 1074 25.88 -8.88 47.65
C LEU A 1074 25.85 -9.88 48.82
N VAL A 1075 26.99 -10.12 49.47
CA VAL A 1075 27.06 -10.97 50.68
C VAL A 1075 26.23 -10.38 51.83
N LYS A 1076 26.22 -9.06 52.02
CA LYS A 1076 25.35 -8.38 53.01
C LYS A 1076 23.86 -8.58 52.72
N LEU A 1077 23.48 -8.78 51.45
CA LEU A 1077 22.12 -9.14 51.05
C LEU A 1077 21.81 -10.65 51.22
N GLY A 1078 22.76 -11.44 51.73
CA GLY A 1078 22.63 -12.88 51.89
C GLY A 1078 22.93 -13.69 50.62
N ILE A 1079 23.45 -13.06 49.56
CA ILE A 1079 23.80 -13.73 48.30
C ILE A 1079 25.24 -14.21 48.39
N THR A 1080 25.46 -15.52 48.35
CA THR A 1080 26.79 -16.14 48.56
C THR A 1080 27.19 -17.17 47.48
N ASN A 1081 26.26 -17.53 46.60
CA ASN A 1081 26.39 -18.57 45.58
C ASN A 1081 26.95 -18.03 44.26
N PHE A 1082 28.20 -17.53 44.26
CA PHE A 1082 28.80 -16.89 43.07
C PHE A 1082 29.55 -17.83 42.12
N LYS A 1083 29.77 -19.10 42.51
CA LYS A 1083 30.53 -20.04 41.69
C LYS A 1083 29.71 -20.42 40.45
N LEU A 1084 30.32 -20.29 39.28
CA LEU A 1084 29.71 -20.63 38.00
C LEU A 1084 29.73 -22.14 37.73
#